data_AF-A0A968I8E9-F1
#
_entry.id   AF-A0A968I8E9-F1
#
_cell.length_a   1.000
_cell.length_b   1.000
_cell.length_c   1.000
_cell.angle_alpha   90.00
_cell.angle_beta   90.00
_cell.angle_gamma   90.00
#
_symmetry.space_group_name_H-M   'P 1'
#
loop_
_entity.id
_entity.type
_entity.pdbx_description
1 polymer ?
#
loop_
_entity_poly.entity_id
_entity_poly.type
_entity_poly.pdbx_seq_one_letter_code
_entity_poly.pdbx_strand_id
1 'polypeptide(L)'
;MALPPHPPWQGGHREPEGGQTVTIERVQLNPTETGFEILLLTPTGTAQQLRVVNISQGNNFIAEIPNAQINLFDGQPFRAENPIEGVSEVTVTNQDENTVLVTVVGEEEQPTVELFDSEKGLIFSATPLPEGGQTAQEENIELVVTGEQDGYRVPNTSTATRTDTPLRDIPQSIQIIPQEVLQEQGGDLTSALLNAPSVRNSAPTNFDSLRVQVRGFSTPVTVNGLEDSLNSSTIGSDLTGIERIEILGGPNSVLLGSSAPGGTVNFVTKQPLRDPYYFAEITAGSFNLYRGEVDLSGPLEPSKRVLYRLNTSYRDQEFFNDLSSTRSFVIAPVVSFAFAENIKLTLEGRYANVKFNSIPLGLPAIGTILPNPNGEIPREFNPNEGTYLATSTRLGYALDVKLSENWSLRNGFQFTRYSGGYSGENAGTFLIGLLPDNRTLERVTFNEASNQNDFRLSTNVVGQFATGKVQHQLLLGVDLGRVSGKFSGKDRETTTIDVFDPVYGGRTFGEVTSEYSTENVTDELGFLVQDRITITNNLKLLVGGRFDLFRQTNKDLLADTETHQSGSAFSPRLGIVYQPIPPISLYANYSRSFEPAIGRAFDGSTFEPTRGTQFEIGVKADLNDRLSATLALYDITQSNVLTDDPDNLGFSIQTGEQRSQGIELNLAGEILPGWNIFAGYAYNDARVTEDNSIPVGNRLEQTAPHAASLWTTYEIQQGSLRGLGFGLGLFYVGDRAGDSDNTFEVPSYLRTDATIFYKRDGFRAAININNLFDVDYFESGFNRDRVFPGAPLTVQGTISWEFGEVRVFMKRFLHRLTYLLCLGIVTFVLICACSQSSYQDAISPASSAENCRIVKHTMGETCVPLNPQRIVTLDILSLSNIIALGIKRYSQRVQELKQSLDVLYKSSQKQQGRSFYASFIFASDGLTFTQRDSFAGTILNDLGLLSPKSSNDIILPISEESFAEIDSDVLFVGTYQENGRSTLERIQRRPLWSKIKAVRKKQVYFVDFLPWYGFDFLSAHTVLDDIKKYLVSQPVTTQSNW
;
A
#
# COMPACT_ATOMS: atom_id res chain seq x y z
N MET A 1 15.53 70.94 -0.23
CA MET A 1 15.44 70.92 1.24
C MET A 1 15.87 69.53 1.67
N ALA A 2 17.06 69.42 2.25
CA ALA A 2 17.65 68.17 2.73
C ALA A 2 17.23 67.93 4.19
N LEU A 3 17.05 66.67 4.57
CA LEU A 3 16.98 66.23 5.96
C LEU A 3 17.91 65.00 6.14
N PRO A 4 18.45 64.80 7.36
CA PRO A 4 19.82 64.35 7.61
C PRO A 4 19.94 62.85 7.96
N PRO A 5 21.17 62.29 8.03
CA PRO A 5 21.40 60.89 8.37
C PRO A 5 21.53 60.66 9.89
N HIS A 6 21.03 59.53 10.37
CA HIS A 6 21.22 59.02 11.73
C HIS A 6 21.80 57.57 11.72
N PRO A 7 22.46 57.15 12.82
CA PRO A 7 23.75 56.44 12.85
C PRO A 7 23.64 54.90 12.88
N PRO A 8 24.78 54.16 12.77
CA PRO A 8 24.77 52.70 12.66
C PRO A 8 24.44 52.01 13.99
N TRP A 9 23.64 50.94 13.88
CA TRP A 9 23.23 50.04 14.97
C TRP A 9 24.44 49.29 15.55
N GLN A 10 24.57 49.36 16.88
CA GLN A 10 25.51 48.56 17.67
C GLN A 10 25.01 47.10 17.69
N GLY A 11 25.88 46.17 17.29
CA GLY A 11 25.67 44.73 17.49
C GLY A 11 25.70 44.40 18.97
N GLY A 12 24.63 43.80 19.48
CA GLY A 12 24.59 43.27 20.84
C GLY A 12 25.53 42.07 20.95
N HIS A 13 26.56 42.20 21.79
CA HIS A 13 27.31 41.08 22.32
C HIS A 13 26.35 40.15 23.09
N ARG A 14 26.21 38.90 22.63
CA ARG A 14 25.78 37.80 23.51
C ARG A 14 26.98 37.41 24.36
N GLU A 15 26.85 37.51 25.68
CA GLU A 15 27.75 36.82 26.61
C GLU A 15 27.67 35.31 26.31
N PRO A 16 28.80 34.59 26.17
CA PRO A 16 28.77 33.14 26.08
C PRO A 16 28.46 32.55 27.46
N GLU A 17 27.41 31.73 27.54
CA GLU A 17 27.20 30.84 28.68
C GLU A 17 28.47 29.99 28.88
N GLY A 18 29.00 29.97 30.10
CA GLY A 18 30.28 29.35 30.45
C GLY A 18 30.33 27.83 30.26
N GLY A 19 30.54 27.38 29.03
CA GLY A 19 31.02 26.04 28.71
C GLY A 19 32.52 25.91 28.95
N GLN A 20 32.99 24.76 29.41
CA GLN A 20 34.42 24.46 29.51
C GLN A 20 35.04 24.44 28.10
N THR A 21 35.96 25.37 27.81
CA THR A 21 36.79 25.35 26.60
C THR A 21 37.78 24.18 26.69
N VAL A 22 37.78 23.30 25.70
CA VAL A 22 38.66 22.12 25.63
C VAL A 22 39.95 22.48 24.88
N THR A 23 41.10 22.31 25.52
CA THR A 23 42.39 22.57 24.88
C THR A 23 42.77 21.43 23.94
N ILE A 24 43.08 21.76 22.68
CA ILE A 24 43.72 20.86 21.72
C ILE A 24 45.24 21.01 21.90
N GLU A 25 45.88 19.95 22.40
CA GLU A 25 47.32 19.94 22.71
C GLU A 25 48.18 19.73 21.45
N ARG A 26 47.65 19.02 20.45
CA ARG A 26 48.37 18.70 19.23
C ARG A 26 47.42 18.30 18.10
N VAL A 27 47.76 18.70 16.88
CA VAL A 27 47.12 18.21 15.64
C VAL A 27 48.08 17.22 14.97
N GLN A 28 47.56 16.07 14.54
CA GLN A 28 48.32 15.08 13.76
C GLN A 28 47.59 14.78 12.45
N LEU A 29 48.34 14.61 11.38
CA LEU A 29 47.84 14.15 10.10
C LEU A 29 48.43 12.77 9.81
N ASN A 30 47.58 11.75 9.68
CA ASN A 30 47.98 10.37 9.45
C ASN A 30 47.43 9.88 8.10
N PRO A 31 48.26 9.44 7.14
CA PRO A 31 47.75 8.85 5.91
C PRO A 31 47.05 7.51 6.19
N THR A 32 46.01 7.19 5.42
CA THR A 32 45.27 5.91 5.45
C THR A 32 45.34 5.23 4.08
N GLU A 33 44.82 4.01 3.94
CA GLU A 33 44.80 3.30 2.64
C GLU A 33 43.93 4.02 1.59
N THR A 34 42.95 4.81 2.02
CA THR A 34 41.99 5.49 1.14
C THR A 34 42.05 7.01 1.21
N GLY A 35 42.80 7.61 2.14
CA GLY A 35 42.85 9.07 2.34
C GLY A 35 43.80 9.50 3.48
N PHE A 36 43.33 10.36 4.39
CA PHE A 36 44.07 10.73 5.61
C PHE A 36 43.13 11.02 6.79
N GLU A 37 43.68 10.97 8.00
CA GLU A 37 43.02 11.34 9.25
C GLU A 37 43.66 12.58 9.86
N ILE A 38 42.85 13.56 10.25
CA ILE A 38 43.24 14.68 11.12
C ILE A 38 42.83 14.34 12.55
N LEU A 39 43.80 14.09 13.42
CA LEU A 39 43.58 13.81 14.83
C LEU A 39 43.85 15.06 15.68
N LEU A 40 42.80 15.56 16.32
CA LEU A 40 42.84 16.64 17.31
C LEU A 40 43.02 16.04 18.70
N LEU A 41 44.26 16.01 19.20
CA LEU A 41 44.58 15.44 20.51
C LEU A 41 44.17 16.37 21.65
N THR A 42 43.44 15.83 22.61
CA THR A 42 42.99 16.51 23.83
C THR A 42 43.57 15.82 25.07
N PRO A 43 43.63 16.48 26.24
CA PRO A 43 43.93 15.81 27.50
C PRO A 43 43.04 14.57 27.69
N THR A 44 43.62 13.45 28.12
CA THR A 44 42.96 12.14 28.19
C THR A 44 41.58 12.24 28.88
N GLY A 45 40.51 11.87 28.17
CA GLY A 45 39.14 11.88 28.68
C GLY A 45 38.30 13.13 28.38
N THR A 46 38.82 14.13 27.66
CA THR A 46 38.07 15.35 27.27
C THR A 46 37.59 15.38 25.81
N ALA A 47 37.97 14.39 24.99
CA ALA A 47 37.59 14.31 23.57
C ALA A 47 36.07 14.31 23.34
N GLN A 48 35.30 13.60 24.19
CA GLN A 48 33.83 13.53 24.12
C GLN A 48 33.12 14.87 24.42
N GLN A 49 33.87 15.92 24.77
CA GLN A 49 33.31 17.24 25.07
C GLN A 49 33.39 18.20 23.88
N LEU A 50 34.12 17.89 22.80
CA LEU A 50 34.19 18.74 21.60
C LEU A 50 32.85 18.73 20.87
N ARG A 51 32.34 19.92 20.52
CA ARG A 51 31.12 20.08 19.71
C ARG A 51 31.53 20.47 18.31
N VAL A 52 31.07 19.75 17.29
CA VAL A 52 31.43 20.03 15.90
C VAL A 52 30.21 20.53 15.13
N VAL A 53 30.37 21.62 14.39
CA VAL A 53 29.37 22.18 13.48
C VAL A 53 29.95 22.22 12.07
N ASN A 54 29.36 21.48 11.15
CA ASN A 54 29.82 21.43 9.76
C ASN A 54 29.17 22.58 8.95
N ILE A 55 29.99 23.36 8.25
CA ILE A 55 29.58 24.57 7.51
C ILE A 55 30.05 24.58 6.04
N SER A 56 30.53 23.44 5.53
CA SER A 56 31.01 23.18 4.16
C SER A 56 30.57 24.17 3.08
N GLN A 57 31.52 24.68 2.29
CA GLN A 57 31.27 25.69 1.25
C GLN A 57 32.15 25.43 0.00
N GLY A 58 31.52 25.26 -1.17
CA GLY A 58 32.25 24.97 -2.42
C GLY A 58 33.02 23.65 -2.34
N ASN A 59 34.30 23.66 -2.73
CA ASN A 59 35.18 22.49 -2.68
C ASN A 59 35.84 22.27 -1.31
N ASN A 60 35.38 22.98 -0.27
CA ASN A 60 36.02 22.98 1.03
C ASN A 60 35.11 22.35 2.07
N PHE A 61 35.62 21.31 2.73
CA PHE A 61 35.07 20.86 3.99
C PHE A 61 35.54 21.80 5.10
N ILE A 62 34.59 22.34 5.87
CA ILE A 62 34.87 23.24 6.98
C ILE A 62 34.05 22.80 8.18
N ALA A 63 34.73 22.58 9.31
CA ALA A 63 34.13 22.23 10.59
C ALA A 63 34.55 23.24 11.65
N GLU A 64 33.56 23.86 12.30
CA GLU A 64 33.73 24.72 13.47
C GLU A 64 33.60 23.92 14.75
N ILE A 65 34.49 24.18 15.71
CA ILE A 65 34.49 23.58 17.04
C ILE A 65 34.37 24.71 18.06
N PRO A 66 33.15 25.21 18.37
CA PRO A 66 32.91 26.44 19.13
C PRO A 66 33.17 26.34 20.64
N ASN A 67 33.81 25.27 21.10
CA ASN A 67 34.23 25.10 22.49
C ASN A 67 35.65 24.53 22.62
N ALA A 68 36.53 24.88 21.69
CA ALA A 68 37.90 24.40 21.66
C ALA A 68 38.90 25.54 21.47
N GLN A 69 40.13 25.32 21.93
CA GLN A 69 41.25 26.22 21.68
C GLN A 69 42.53 25.43 21.40
N ILE A 70 43.19 25.73 20.30
CA ILE A 70 44.52 25.18 19.98
C ILE A 70 45.57 25.88 20.83
N ASN A 71 46.34 25.11 21.61
CA ASN A 71 47.48 25.61 22.38
C ASN A 71 48.76 24.86 21.93
N LEU A 72 49.17 25.11 20.68
CA LEU A 72 50.42 24.57 20.14
C LEU A 72 51.59 25.39 20.71
N PHE A 73 52.67 24.71 21.12
CA PHE A 73 53.85 25.27 21.82
C PHE A 73 54.57 26.42 21.07
N ASP A 74 54.19 26.68 19.82
CA ASP A 74 54.78 27.58 18.83
C ASP A 74 53.79 28.63 18.29
N GLY A 75 52.51 28.60 18.69
CA GLY A 75 51.52 29.64 18.37
C GLY A 75 51.14 29.80 16.89
N GLN A 76 51.53 28.87 16.03
CA GLN A 76 51.20 28.86 14.59
C GLN A 76 50.03 27.90 14.30
N PRO A 77 49.14 28.22 13.34
CA PRO A 77 48.10 27.31 12.88
C PRO A 77 48.71 26.03 12.27
N PHE A 78 48.05 24.89 12.44
CA PHE A 78 48.46 23.66 11.74
C PHE A 78 48.08 23.81 10.27
N ARG A 79 49.03 23.56 9.36
CA ARG A 79 48.84 23.64 7.91
C ARG A 79 49.61 22.53 7.22
N ALA A 80 48.96 21.80 6.33
CA ALA A 80 49.57 20.80 5.46
C ALA A 80 49.12 21.06 4.01
N GLU A 81 50.08 21.24 3.10
CA GLU A 81 49.82 21.43 1.67
C GLU A 81 49.97 20.09 0.93
N ASN A 82 49.06 19.83 0.00
CA ASN A 82 48.99 18.61 -0.83
C ASN A 82 49.16 17.30 -0.04
N PRO A 83 48.36 17.05 1.02
CA PRO A 83 48.54 15.86 1.86
C PRO A 83 48.32 14.55 1.11
N ILE A 84 47.42 14.54 0.11
CA ILE A 84 47.12 13.43 -0.80
C ILE A 84 46.61 13.99 -2.15
N GLU A 85 46.58 13.17 -3.19
CA GLU A 85 45.96 13.49 -4.49
C GLU A 85 44.47 13.81 -4.31
N GLY A 86 43.98 14.91 -4.92
CA GLY A 86 42.61 15.41 -4.77
C GLY A 86 42.37 16.37 -3.60
N VAL A 87 43.38 16.62 -2.73
CA VAL A 87 43.30 17.59 -1.62
C VAL A 87 44.48 18.54 -1.69
N SER A 88 44.21 19.84 -1.87
CA SER A 88 45.24 20.87 -2.00
C SER A 88 45.76 21.35 -0.64
N GLU A 89 44.92 21.39 0.39
CA GLU A 89 45.30 21.96 1.68
C GLU A 89 44.46 21.44 2.85
N VAL A 90 45.10 21.26 4.02
CA VAL A 90 44.44 21.04 5.31
C VAL A 90 44.94 22.08 6.31
N THR A 91 44.02 22.79 6.97
CA THR A 91 44.34 23.74 8.05
C THR A 91 43.52 23.48 9.31
N VAL A 92 44.15 23.67 10.48
CA VAL A 92 43.47 23.71 11.77
C VAL A 92 43.89 24.96 12.52
N THR A 93 42.96 25.89 12.73
CA THR A 93 43.25 27.26 13.21
C THR A 93 42.30 27.70 14.32
N ASN A 94 42.72 28.62 15.18
CA ASN A 94 41.81 29.32 16.10
C ASN A 94 41.11 30.44 15.32
N GLN A 95 39.78 30.38 15.22
CA GLN A 95 38.96 31.44 14.64
C GLN A 95 38.75 32.58 15.66
N ASP A 96 38.59 32.23 16.94
CA ASP A 96 38.54 33.15 18.08
C ASP A 96 39.07 32.45 19.36
N GLU A 97 38.84 33.03 20.54
CA GLU A 97 39.33 32.49 21.82
C GLU A 97 38.71 31.13 22.21
N ASN A 98 37.58 30.74 21.62
CA ASN A 98 36.83 29.51 21.95
C ASN A 98 36.43 28.66 20.74
N THR A 99 36.78 29.07 19.52
CA THR A 99 36.38 28.39 18.29
C THR A 99 37.59 27.93 17.49
N VAL A 100 37.65 26.64 17.18
CA VAL A 100 38.64 26.05 16.27
C VAL A 100 38.01 25.71 14.93
N LEU A 101 38.66 26.09 13.84
CA LEU A 101 38.26 25.78 12.48
C LEU A 101 39.16 24.68 11.91
N VAL A 102 38.57 23.57 11.49
CA VAL A 102 39.22 22.54 10.66
C VAL A 102 38.76 22.74 9.23
N THR A 103 39.70 22.87 8.29
CA THR A 103 39.41 23.07 6.87
C THR A 103 40.19 22.06 6.04
N VAL A 104 39.51 21.42 5.10
CA VAL A 104 40.09 20.53 4.09
C VAL A 104 39.64 21.05 2.72
N VAL A 105 40.60 21.44 1.89
CA VAL A 105 40.38 22.07 0.58
C VAL A 105 40.63 21.03 -0.50
N GLY A 106 39.58 20.63 -1.22
CA GLY A 106 39.72 19.78 -2.41
C GLY A 106 40.28 20.54 -3.61
N GLU A 107 40.94 19.83 -4.53
CA GLU A 107 41.46 20.43 -5.77
C GLU A 107 40.33 20.74 -6.76
N GLU A 108 39.44 19.77 -7.02
CA GLU A 108 38.31 19.90 -7.97
C GLU A 108 36.93 19.73 -7.32
N GLU A 109 36.79 18.88 -6.29
CA GLU A 109 35.54 18.62 -5.56
C GLU A 109 35.79 18.56 -4.04
N GLN A 110 34.75 18.78 -3.24
CA GLN A 110 34.85 18.70 -1.78
C GLN A 110 35.14 17.26 -1.30
N PRO A 111 36.20 17.02 -0.50
CA PRO A 111 36.49 15.69 0.03
C PRO A 111 35.42 15.20 1.03
N THR A 112 35.15 13.90 1.03
CA THR A 112 34.25 13.27 2.02
C THR A 112 34.96 13.16 3.37
N VAL A 113 34.37 13.71 4.43
CA VAL A 113 34.95 13.69 5.78
C VAL A 113 34.02 13.03 6.78
N GLU A 114 34.50 11.96 7.43
CA GLU A 114 33.81 11.26 8.52
C GLU A 114 34.44 11.60 9.88
N LEU A 115 33.62 11.68 10.93
CA LEU A 115 34.03 12.04 12.28
C LEU A 115 34.03 10.82 13.20
N PHE A 116 35.13 10.60 13.94
CA PHE A 116 35.25 9.53 14.93
C PHE A 116 35.74 10.07 16.28
N ASP A 117 35.07 9.68 17.36
CA ASP A 117 35.56 9.91 18.72
C ASP A 117 36.63 8.88 19.10
N SER A 118 37.71 9.34 19.72
CA SER A 118 38.80 8.53 20.27
C SER A 118 39.08 8.89 21.72
N GLU A 119 39.59 7.94 22.52
CA GLU A 119 40.00 8.21 23.92
C GLU A 119 41.05 9.35 24.04
N LYS A 120 41.78 9.62 22.96
CA LYS A 120 42.86 10.61 22.89
C LYS A 120 42.46 11.91 22.19
N GLY A 121 41.30 11.98 21.55
CA GLY A 121 40.93 13.14 20.72
C GLY A 121 39.81 12.89 19.73
N LEU A 122 39.56 13.88 18.87
CA LEU A 122 38.58 13.81 17.77
C LEU A 122 39.31 13.55 16.44
N ILE A 123 38.80 12.64 15.62
CA ILE A 123 39.38 12.27 14.33
C ILE A 123 38.46 12.73 13.19
N PHE A 124 39.02 13.41 12.20
CA PHE A 124 38.40 13.68 10.89
C PHE A 124 39.06 12.79 9.85
N SER A 125 38.37 11.76 9.38
CA SER A 125 38.84 10.89 8.30
C SER A 125 38.37 11.47 6.96
N ALA A 126 39.30 11.99 6.17
CA ALA A 126 39.04 12.58 4.87
C ALA A 126 39.46 11.62 3.74
N THR A 127 38.56 11.42 2.78
CA THR A 127 38.78 10.60 1.58
C THR A 127 38.60 11.48 0.34
N PRO A 128 39.58 11.57 -0.58
CA PRO A 128 39.45 12.32 -1.81
C PRO A 128 38.47 11.59 -2.74
N LEU A 129 37.67 12.36 -3.48
CA LEU A 129 36.81 11.80 -4.53
C LEU A 129 37.69 11.51 -5.77
N PRO A 130 37.52 10.36 -6.44
CA PRO A 130 38.34 10.01 -7.60
C PRO A 130 38.16 11.01 -8.75
N GLU A 131 39.29 11.54 -9.27
CA GLU A 131 39.31 12.45 -10.42
C GLU A 131 38.68 11.80 -11.67
N GLY A 132 37.83 12.56 -12.36
CA GLY A 132 37.50 12.27 -13.76
C GLY A 132 36.63 11.04 -13.98
N GLY A 133 35.48 11.00 -13.31
CA GLY A 133 34.43 10.03 -13.58
C GLY A 133 33.06 10.61 -13.27
N GLN A 134 32.57 11.54 -14.08
CA GLN A 134 31.12 11.66 -14.31
C GLN A 134 30.62 10.38 -15.02
N THR A 135 30.76 9.22 -14.39
CA THR A 135 29.53 8.51 -14.12
C THR A 135 28.80 9.42 -13.16
N ALA A 136 27.82 10.14 -13.69
CA ALA A 136 26.57 10.14 -12.97
C ALA A 136 26.42 8.70 -12.46
N GLN A 137 26.63 8.49 -11.16
CA GLN A 137 25.61 7.74 -10.48
C GLN A 137 24.33 8.50 -10.83
N GLU A 138 23.74 8.15 -11.98
CA GLU A 138 22.46 7.48 -11.89
C GLU A 138 22.62 6.59 -10.67
N GLU A 139 22.27 7.15 -9.51
CA GLU A 139 21.27 6.50 -8.69
C GLU A 139 20.38 5.82 -9.72
N ASN A 140 20.69 4.55 -9.97
CA ASN A 140 19.65 3.61 -10.31
C ASN A 140 18.70 3.90 -9.18
N ILE A 141 17.67 4.69 -9.47
CA ILE A 141 16.56 4.94 -8.58
C ILE A 141 16.07 3.51 -8.36
N GLU A 142 16.64 2.91 -7.31
CA GLU A 142 16.33 1.59 -6.86
C GLU A 142 14.83 1.66 -6.73
N LEU A 143 14.13 0.70 -7.35
CA LEU A 143 12.69 0.71 -7.43
C LEU A 143 12.12 0.59 -6.02
N VAL A 144 12.00 1.74 -5.41
CA VAL A 144 11.54 2.04 -4.08
C VAL A 144 10.71 3.27 -4.39
N VAL A 145 9.39 3.13 -4.31
CA VAL A 145 8.57 4.27 -3.92
C VAL A 145 9.11 4.63 -2.53
N THR A 146 10.18 5.43 -2.47
CA THR A 146 10.66 5.99 -1.23
C THR A 146 9.52 6.90 -0.81
N GLY A 147 8.89 6.61 0.33
CA GLY A 147 7.89 7.48 0.95
C GLY A 147 8.53 8.77 1.50
N GLU A 148 9.45 9.36 0.75
CA GLU A 148 10.14 10.63 1.00
C GLU A 148 9.84 11.61 -0.15
N GLN A 149 8.60 11.65 -0.63
CA GLN A 149 8.14 12.78 -1.43
C GLN A 149 7.30 13.67 -0.55
N ASP A 150 7.98 14.46 0.29
CA ASP A 150 7.36 15.51 1.07
C ASP A 150 6.95 16.66 0.14
N GLY A 151 5.66 16.79 -0.14
CA GLY A 151 5.07 18.02 -0.67
C GLY A 151 4.21 17.90 -1.93
N TYR A 152 3.68 19.04 -2.36
CA TYR A 152 2.63 19.10 -3.39
C TYR A 152 3.11 18.76 -4.82
N ARG A 153 4.43 18.70 -5.05
CA ARG A 153 5.03 18.48 -6.37
C ARG A 153 5.67 17.08 -6.42
N VAL A 154 5.11 16.22 -7.26
CA VAL A 154 5.65 14.90 -7.58
C VAL A 154 6.29 14.94 -8.97
N PRO A 155 7.63 14.90 -9.12
CA PRO A 155 8.30 15.13 -10.41
C PRO A 155 8.34 13.90 -11.34
N ASN A 156 8.19 12.69 -10.79
CA ASN A 156 8.40 11.43 -11.49
C ASN A 156 7.19 10.50 -11.31
N THR A 157 6.92 9.66 -12.32
CA THR A 157 5.97 8.55 -12.21
C THR A 157 6.42 7.39 -13.08
N SER A 158 6.26 6.17 -12.57
CA SER A 158 6.64 4.94 -13.27
C SER A 158 5.47 4.21 -13.91
N THR A 159 4.23 4.57 -13.56
CA THR A 159 3.00 3.88 -13.98
C THR A 159 2.59 4.30 -15.39
N ALA A 160 2.72 5.59 -15.71
CA ALA A 160 2.29 6.16 -17.00
C ALA A 160 3.14 5.78 -18.22
N THR A 161 4.29 5.14 -18.00
CA THR A 161 5.14 4.59 -19.08
C THR A 161 5.62 3.15 -18.80
N ARG A 162 5.29 2.58 -17.63
CA ARG A 162 5.89 1.34 -17.08
C ARG A 162 7.43 1.38 -16.97
N THR A 163 8.00 2.58 -16.99
CA THR A 163 9.44 2.87 -16.86
C THR A 163 9.61 4.09 -15.98
N ASP A 164 10.75 4.24 -15.30
CA ASP A 164 11.00 5.47 -14.55
C ASP A 164 11.27 6.63 -15.53
N THR A 165 10.28 7.52 -15.66
CA THR A 165 10.34 8.65 -16.58
C THR A 165 9.91 9.92 -15.86
N PRO A 166 10.74 10.98 -15.87
CA PRO A 166 10.33 12.28 -15.36
C PRO A 166 9.07 12.79 -16.07
N LEU A 167 8.13 13.39 -15.33
CA LEU A 167 6.87 13.87 -15.90
C LEU A 167 7.08 14.81 -17.09
N ARG A 168 8.16 15.60 -17.06
CA ARG A 168 8.55 16.53 -18.14
C ARG A 168 8.87 15.84 -19.46
N ASP A 169 9.23 14.55 -19.43
CA ASP A 169 9.66 13.77 -20.59
C ASP A 169 8.54 12.85 -21.12
N ILE A 170 7.37 12.83 -20.45
CA ILE A 170 6.21 12.04 -20.88
C ILE A 170 5.34 12.90 -21.81
N PRO A 171 5.04 12.48 -23.04
CA PRO A 171 4.16 13.20 -23.95
C PRO A 171 2.67 12.91 -23.63
N GLN A 172 2.23 13.20 -22.41
CA GLN A 172 0.84 13.00 -21.97
C GLN A 172 0.51 13.88 -20.77
N SER A 173 -0.73 14.37 -20.68
CA SER A 173 -1.26 15.03 -19.47
C SER A 173 -1.44 14.03 -18.32
N ILE A 174 -0.76 14.29 -17.20
CA ILE A 174 -0.84 13.48 -15.97
C ILE A 174 -0.99 14.43 -14.79
N GLN A 175 -2.00 14.20 -13.96
CA GLN A 175 -2.18 14.91 -12.70
C GLN A 175 -1.93 13.95 -11.55
N ILE A 176 -1.19 14.39 -10.52
CA ILE A 176 -0.88 13.58 -9.35
C ILE A 176 -1.42 14.32 -8.14
N ILE A 177 -2.32 13.69 -7.40
CA ILE A 177 -2.83 14.17 -6.11
C ILE A 177 -1.96 13.51 -5.02
N PRO A 178 -1.07 14.27 -4.36
CA PRO A 178 -0.09 13.73 -3.41
C PRO A 178 -0.71 13.49 -2.03
N GLN A 179 0.00 12.73 -1.18
CA GLN A 179 -0.48 12.31 0.13
C GLN A 179 -0.84 13.48 1.05
N GLU A 180 -0.09 14.58 0.98
CA GLU A 180 -0.29 15.77 1.81
C GLU A 180 -1.65 16.40 1.53
N VAL A 181 -2.06 16.49 0.25
CA VAL A 181 -3.38 17.01 -0.13
C VAL A 181 -4.48 16.12 0.45
N LEU A 182 -4.32 14.79 0.35
CA LEU A 182 -5.28 13.82 0.89
C LEU A 182 -5.43 13.95 2.41
N GLN A 183 -4.30 14.05 3.14
CA GLN A 183 -4.29 14.18 4.60
C GLN A 183 -4.81 15.54 5.08
N GLU A 184 -4.48 16.63 4.39
CA GLU A 184 -4.92 17.96 4.77
C GLU A 184 -6.42 18.17 4.56
N GLN A 185 -7.00 17.54 3.53
CA GLN A 185 -8.44 17.56 3.28
C GLN A 185 -9.21 16.63 4.23
N GLY A 186 -8.60 15.52 4.67
CA GLY A 186 -9.21 14.56 5.61
C GLY A 186 -10.46 13.87 5.05
N GLY A 187 -10.67 13.94 3.74
CA GLY A 187 -11.85 13.42 3.06
C GLY A 187 -11.71 11.97 2.61
N ASP A 188 -12.78 11.45 2.03
CA ASP A 188 -12.78 10.17 1.32
C ASP A 188 -12.24 10.33 -0.11
N LEU A 189 -12.26 9.22 -0.85
CA LEU A 189 -11.78 9.20 -2.23
C LEU A 189 -12.63 10.05 -3.17
N THR A 190 -13.95 10.12 -2.99
CA THR A 190 -14.81 10.99 -3.81
C THR A 190 -14.41 12.46 -3.65
N SER A 191 -14.14 12.88 -2.42
CA SER A 191 -13.65 14.22 -2.10
C SER A 191 -12.27 14.47 -2.71
N ALA A 192 -11.36 13.49 -2.66
CA ALA A 192 -10.05 13.60 -3.26
C ALA A 192 -10.11 13.82 -4.79
N LEU A 193 -11.01 13.14 -5.49
CA LEU A 193 -11.17 13.29 -6.94
C LEU A 193 -11.68 14.67 -7.37
N LEU A 194 -12.30 15.46 -6.48
CA LEU A 194 -12.69 16.86 -6.78
C LEU A 194 -11.48 17.75 -7.09
N ASN A 195 -10.28 17.36 -6.66
CA ASN A 195 -9.05 18.08 -6.99
C ASN A 195 -8.65 17.95 -8.48
N ALA A 196 -9.25 17.01 -9.22
CA ALA A 196 -9.00 16.78 -10.64
C ALA A 196 -10.25 17.15 -11.48
N PRO A 197 -10.33 18.37 -12.04
CA PRO A 197 -11.59 18.88 -12.64
C PRO A 197 -12.09 18.14 -13.88
N SER A 198 -11.20 17.43 -14.59
CA SER A 198 -11.59 16.56 -15.72
C SER A 198 -12.10 15.19 -15.29
N VAL A 199 -12.12 14.93 -13.97
CA VAL A 199 -12.59 13.68 -13.37
C VAL A 199 -13.91 13.90 -12.65
N ARG A 200 -14.83 12.96 -12.81
CA ARG A 200 -16.11 12.94 -12.11
C ARG A 200 -16.36 11.58 -11.50
N ASN A 201 -16.72 11.54 -10.22
CA ASN A 201 -17.37 10.37 -9.67
C ASN A 201 -18.88 10.56 -9.84
N SER A 202 -19.52 9.72 -10.66
CA SER A 202 -20.97 9.76 -10.86
C SER A 202 -21.73 9.00 -9.77
N ALA A 203 -21.06 8.17 -8.98
CA ALA A 203 -21.63 7.61 -7.75
C ALA A 203 -21.66 8.70 -6.66
N PRO A 204 -22.74 8.79 -5.86
CA PRO A 204 -22.82 9.76 -4.78
C PRO A 204 -21.84 9.42 -3.66
N THR A 205 -21.41 10.43 -2.91
CA THR A 205 -20.39 10.31 -1.84
C THR A 205 -20.77 9.26 -0.79
N ASN A 206 -22.03 9.20 -0.41
CA ASN A 206 -22.58 8.26 0.58
C ASN A 206 -22.76 6.80 0.08
N PHE A 207 -22.48 6.53 -1.21
CA PHE A 207 -22.47 5.17 -1.77
C PHE A 207 -21.07 4.54 -1.71
N ASP A 208 -20.03 5.27 -1.25
CA ASP A 208 -18.62 4.84 -1.12
C ASP A 208 -18.15 3.98 -2.33
N SER A 209 -18.60 4.33 -3.53
CA SER A 209 -18.37 3.63 -4.78
C SER A 209 -17.73 4.58 -5.80
N LEU A 210 -16.95 4.02 -6.72
CA LEU A 210 -16.25 4.75 -7.77
C LEU A 210 -16.89 4.44 -9.12
N ARG A 211 -17.64 5.39 -9.66
CA ARG A 211 -18.06 5.39 -11.06
C ARG A 211 -17.40 6.58 -11.74
N VAL A 212 -16.12 6.40 -12.04
CA VAL A 212 -15.25 7.49 -12.48
C VAL A 212 -15.42 7.72 -13.98
N GLN A 213 -15.58 8.98 -14.35
CA GLN A 213 -15.47 9.45 -15.72
C GLN A 213 -14.26 10.37 -15.83
N VAL A 214 -13.45 10.21 -16.89
CA VAL A 214 -12.34 11.11 -17.22
C VAL A 214 -12.61 11.69 -18.59
N ARG A 215 -12.55 13.01 -18.72
CA ARG A 215 -12.87 13.74 -19.98
C ARG A 215 -14.23 13.35 -20.57
N GLY A 216 -15.20 12.99 -19.71
CA GLY A 216 -16.58 12.64 -20.10
C GLY A 216 -16.81 11.17 -20.44
N PHE A 217 -15.79 10.31 -20.40
CA PHE A 217 -15.94 8.87 -20.64
C PHE A 217 -15.76 8.07 -19.36
N SER A 218 -16.65 7.11 -19.11
CA SER A 218 -16.55 6.17 -17.98
C SER A 218 -15.27 5.35 -18.09
N THR A 219 -14.50 5.24 -17.00
CA THR A 219 -13.22 4.52 -16.98
C THR A 219 -13.12 3.55 -15.81
N PRO A 220 -12.46 2.39 -16.00
CA PRO A 220 -11.99 1.59 -14.87
C PRO A 220 -10.92 2.33 -14.07
N VAL A 221 -10.61 1.77 -12.89
CA VAL A 221 -9.51 2.21 -12.03
C VAL A 221 -8.38 1.20 -12.06
N THR A 222 -7.15 1.64 -11.76
CA THR A 222 -5.97 0.78 -11.65
C THR A 222 -5.34 0.90 -10.27
N VAL A 223 -4.64 -0.14 -9.82
CA VAL A 223 -3.83 -0.12 -8.60
C VAL A 223 -2.39 -0.50 -8.97
N ASN A 224 -1.43 0.37 -8.63
CA ASN A 224 -0.02 0.18 -8.97
C ASN A 224 0.22 -0.08 -10.48
N GLY A 225 -0.61 0.49 -11.35
CA GLY A 225 -0.52 0.35 -12.81
C GLY A 225 -1.11 -0.95 -13.38
N LEU A 226 -1.76 -1.79 -12.55
CA LEU A 226 -2.54 -2.94 -13.00
C LEU A 226 -4.03 -2.62 -12.91
N GLU A 227 -4.81 -3.03 -13.92
CA GLU A 227 -6.27 -2.91 -13.88
C GLU A 227 -6.84 -3.65 -12.67
N ASP A 228 -7.81 -3.03 -12.00
CA ASP A 228 -8.54 -3.65 -10.92
C ASP A 228 -10.04 -3.47 -11.15
N SER A 229 -10.57 -4.33 -12.01
CA SER A 229 -11.94 -4.24 -12.56
C SER A 229 -13.03 -4.38 -11.48
N LEU A 230 -12.68 -4.92 -10.31
CA LEU A 230 -13.64 -5.31 -9.27
C LEU A 230 -13.70 -4.34 -8.09
N ASN A 231 -12.70 -3.45 -7.97
CA ASN A 231 -12.48 -2.67 -6.75
C ASN A 231 -13.15 -1.30 -6.74
N SER A 232 -13.81 -0.91 -7.84
CA SER A 232 -14.61 0.31 -7.92
C SER A 232 -15.65 0.42 -6.79
N SER A 233 -16.19 -0.70 -6.31
CA SER A 233 -17.20 -0.76 -5.25
C SER A 233 -16.64 -0.81 -3.81
N THR A 234 -15.32 -0.90 -3.61
CA THR A 234 -14.72 -1.05 -2.24
C THR A 234 -13.47 -0.22 -1.97
N ILE A 235 -12.76 0.27 -2.99
CA ILE A 235 -11.71 1.29 -2.82
C ILE A 235 -12.34 2.66 -2.52
N GLY A 236 -13.56 2.91 -3.00
CA GLY A 236 -14.32 4.15 -2.78
C GLY A 236 -14.55 4.54 -1.33
N SER A 237 -14.38 3.61 -0.39
CA SER A 237 -14.70 3.84 1.03
C SER A 237 -13.54 4.39 1.87
N ASP A 238 -12.26 4.15 1.53
CA ASP A 238 -11.15 4.54 2.43
C ASP A 238 -9.79 4.66 1.70
N LEU A 239 -9.10 5.79 1.92
CA LEU A 239 -7.76 6.10 1.41
C LEU A 239 -6.63 5.39 2.18
N THR A 240 -6.93 4.60 3.22
CA THR A 240 -5.94 3.81 3.99
C THR A 240 -5.04 3.00 3.07
N GLY A 241 -3.73 3.17 3.18
CA GLY A 241 -2.75 2.45 2.38
C GLY A 241 -2.50 3.04 0.98
N ILE A 242 -3.17 4.14 0.62
CA ILE A 242 -2.87 4.91 -0.61
C ILE A 242 -1.80 5.95 -0.28
N GLU A 243 -0.85 6.12 -1.20
CA GLU A 243 0.24 7.11 -1.15
C GLU A 243 -0.08 8.31 -2.04
N ARG A 244 -0.69 8.07 -3.21
CA ARG A 244 -1.10 9.12 -4.13
C ARG A 244 -2.12 8.59 -5.14
N ILE A 245 -2.83 9.51 -5.76
CA ILE A 245 -3.76 9.23 -6.87
C ILE A 245 -3.19 9.86 -8.13
N GLU A 246 -3.08 9.09 -9.20
CA GLU A 246 -2.58 9.55 -10.50
C GLU A 246 -3.72 9.51 -11.52
N ILE A 247 -4.00 10.62 -12.18
CA ILE A 247 -5.00 10.74 -13.25
C ILE A 247 -4.24 10.81 -14.56
N LEU A 248 -4.41 9.79 -15.41
CA LEU A 248 -3.78 9.72 -16.72
C LEU A 248 -4.82 10.09 -17.77
N GLY A 249 -4.65 11.25 -18.43
CA GLY A 249 -5.59 11.73 -19.44
C GLY A 249 -5.44 11.00 -20.77
N GLY A 250 -6.56 10.58 -21.35
CA GLY A 250 -6.63 10.00 -22.69
C GLY A 250 -6.33 8.50 -22.79
N PRO A 251 -6.40 7.93 -24.00
CA PRO A 251 -6.29 6.50 -24.24
C PRO A 251 -4.97 5.89 -23.72
N ASN A 252 -5.08 4.90 -22.82
CA ASN A 252 -3.93 4.20 -22.20
C ASN A 252 -3.86 2.71 -22.53
N SER A 253 -4.58 2.23 -23.55
CA SER A 253 -4.60 0.80 -23.91
C SER A 253 -3.24 0.22 -24.25
N VAL A 254 -2.30 1.02 -24.74
CA VAL A 254 -0.91 0.54 -24.94
C VAL A 254 -0.30 -0.02 -23.65
N LEU A 255 -0.63 0.57 -22.50
CA LEU A 255 -0.11 0.14 -21.21
C LEU A 255 -1.08 -0.72 -20.41
N LEU A 256 -2.38 -0.68 -20.67
CA LEU A 256 -3.38 -1.34 -19.82
C LEU A 256 -4.16 -2.45 -20.52
N GLY A 257 -4.13 -2.54 -21.85
CA GLY A 257 -5.02 -3.41 -22.62
C GLY A 257 -6.38 -2.77 -22.86
N SER A 258 -7.48 -3.48 -22.57
CA SER A 258 -8.83 -2.92 -22.69
C SER A 258 -8.97 -1.70 -21.77
N SER A 259 -9.33 -0.54 -22.33
CA SER A 259 -9.38 0.71 -21.56
C SER A 259 -10.26 1.75 -22.25
N ALA A 260 -10.95 2.55 -21.45
CA ALA A 260 -11.77 3.64 -21.93
C ALA A 260 -10.94 4.74 -22.64
N PRO A 261 -11.54 5.48 -23.58
CA PRO A 261 -10.87 6.59 -24.27
C PRO A 261 -10.49 7.76 -23.37
N GLY A 262 -11.20 7.96 -22.26
CA GLY A 262 -11.04 9.14 -21.41
C GLY A 262 -9.74 9.20 -20.61
N GLY A 263 -9.20 8.04 -20.21
CA GLY A 263 -8.09 7.99 -19.28
C GLY A 263 -8.15 6.81 -18.33
N THR A 264 -7.43 6.92 -17.22
CA THR A 264 -7.62 6.06 -16.04
C THR A 264 -7.28 6.83 -14.77
N VAL A 265 -7.83 6.38 -13.64
CA VAL A 265 -7.40 6.79 -12.30
C VAL A 265 -6.61 5.64 -11.67
N ASN A 266 -5.35 5.91 -11.36
CA ASN A 266 -4.44 4.95 -10.76
C ASN A 266 -4.20 5.26 -9.28
N PHE A 267 -4.39 4.26 -8.43
CA PHE A 267 -4.08 4.31 -7.01
C PHE A 267 -2.70 3.73 -6.77
N VAL A 268 -1.80 4.53 -6.22
CA VAL A 268 -0.47 4.06 -5.84
C VAL A 268 -0.47 3.75 -4.35
N THR A 269 -0.10 2.51 -4.00
CA THR A 269 -0.11 2.08 -2.60
C THR A 269 1.18 2.45 -1.88
N LYS A 270 1.02 2.72 -0.58
CA LYS A 270 2.10 2.89 0.39
C LYS A 270 3.05 1.69 0.37
N GLN A 271 4.36 1.96 0.31
CA GLN A 271 5.41 0.93 0.30
C GLN A 271 6.22 0.92 1.60
N PRO A 272 6.88 -0.21 1.96
CA PRO A 272 7.71 -0.29 3.16
C PRO A 272 8.87 0.72 3.20
N LEU A 273 9.03 1.36 4.35
CA LEU A 273 10.08 2.33 4.63
C LEU A 273 11.32 1.65 5.22
N ARG A 274 12.50 2.20 4.90
CA ARG A 274 13.80 1.69 5.41
C ARG A 274 14.03 2.06 6.87
N ASP A 275 13.41 3.14 7.32
CA ASP A 275 13.48 3.63 8.69
C ASP A 275 12.16 3.41 9.43
N PRO A 276 12.20 3.22 10.76
CA PRO A 276 11.00 3.03 11.55
C PRO A 276 10.07 4.23 11.42
N TYR A 277 8.83 3.97 11.05
CA TYR A 277 7.77 4.96 10.94
C TYR A 277 6.54 4.41 11.66
N TYR A 278 5.97 5.21 12.56
CA TYR A 278 4.77 4.84 13.27
C TYR A 278 3.84 6.03 13.31
N PHE A 279 2.61 5.82 12.87
CA PHE A 279 1.60 6.86 12.78
C PHE A 279 0.28 6.32 13.30
N ALA A 280 -0.42 7.17 14.06
CA ALA A 280 -1.78 6.92 14.51
C ALA A 280 -2.62 8.17 14.33
N GLU A 281 -3.87 7.99 13.92
CA GLU A 281 -4.83 9.06 13.72
C GLU A 281 -6.20 8.68 14.29
N ILE A 282 -6.89 9.66 14.87
CA ILE A 282 -8.29 9.58 15.25
C ILE A 282 -9.01 10.79 14.67
N THR A 283 -10.14 10.53 14.01
CA THR A 283 -11.03 11.54 13.43
C THR A 283 -12.44 11.39 13.99
N ALA A 284 -13.07 12.50 14.34
CA ALA A 284 -14.47 12.57 14.76
C ALA A 284 -15.17 13.78 14.14
N GLY A 285 -16.43 13.67 13.73
CA GLY A 285 -17.10 14.77 13.05
C GLY A 285 -18.62 14.67 12.95
N SER A 286 -19.20 15.52 12.08
CA SER A 286 -20.62 15.53 11.73
C SER A 286 -21.15 14.14 11.38
N PHE A 287 -22.44 13.93 11.65
CA PHE A 287 -23.14 12.66 11.38
C PHE A 287 -22.47 11.45 12.04
N ASN A 288 -22.09 11.61 13.32
CA ASN A 288 -21.51 10.54 14.12
C ASN A 288 -20.31 9.84 13.44
N LEU A 289 -19.51 10.59 12.67
CA LEU A 289 -18.27 10.08 12.09
C LEU A 289 -17.27 9.78 13.20
N TYR A 290 -16.80 8.54 13.23
CA TYR A 290 -15.67 8.08 14.04
C TYR A 290 -14.74 7.24 13.17
N ARG A 291 -13.48 7.65 13.04
CA ARG A 291 -12.46 6.92 12.30
C ARG A 291 -11.17 6.81 13.10
N GLY A 292 -10.56 5.63 13.10
CA GLY A 292 -9.21 5.41 13.61
C GLY A 292 -8.33 4.80 12.52
N GLU A 293 -7.11 5.29 12.39
CA GLU A 293 -6.10 4.77 11.45
C GLU A 293 -4.76 4.55 12.15
N VAL A 294 -4.06 3.49 11.71
CA VAL A 294 -2.68 3.20 12.10
C VAL A 294 -1.86 2.86 10.85
N ASP A 295 -0.66 3.42 10.75
CA ASP A 295 0.32 3.15 9.70
C ASP A 295 1.68 2.87 10.35
N LEU A 296 2.14 1.62 10.24
CA LEU A 296 3.39 1.15 10.83
C LEU A 296 4.32 0.68 9.73
N SER A 297 5.56 1.13 9.72
CA SER A 297 6.56 0.69 8.75
C SER A 297 7.96 0.64 9.36
N GLY A 298 8.89 0.03 8.63
CA GLY A 298 10.30 -0.05 8.99
C GLY A 298 10.93 -1.40 8.67
N PRO A 299 12.17 -1.62 9.13
CA PRO A 299 12.87 -2.88 8.94
C PRO A 299 12.43 -3.94 9.96
N LEU A 300 12.30 -5.18 9.51
CA LEU A 300 12.06 -6.35 10.38
C LEU A 300 13.37 -6.93 10.96
N GLU A 301 14.51 -6.53 10.41
CA GLU A 301 15.82 -7.06 10.80
C GLU A 301 16.95 -6.01 10.61
N PRO A 302 18.08 -6.12 11.34
CA PRO A 302 19.12 -5.09 11.36
C PRO A 302 19.79 -4.75 10.02
N SER A 303 19.88 -5.68 9.08
CA SER A 303 20.45 -5.46 7.73
C SER A 303 19.50 -4.73 6.77
N LYS A 304 18.28 -4.37 7.19
CA LYS A 304 17.26 -3.64 6.41
C LYS A 304 16.91 -4.27 5.05
N ARG A 305 17.14 -5.58 4.87
CA ARG A 305 16.78 -6.35 3.66
C ARG A 305 15.35 -6.86 3.69
N VAL A 306 14.74 -6.92 4.87
CA VAL A 306 13.33 -7.25 5.02
C VAL A 306 12.62 -6.05 5.63
N LEU A 307 11.71 -5.44 4.87
CA LEU A 307 10.95 -4.26 5.27
C LEU A 307 9.46 -4.62 5.33
N TYR A 308 8.72 -3.98 6.23
CA TYR A 308 7.28 -4.15 6.33
C TYR A 308 6.55 -2.81 6.31
N ARG A 309 5.28 -2.85 5.91
CA ARG A 309 4.30 -1.80 6.17
C ARG A 309 2.96 -2.42 6.54
N LEU A 310 2.24 -1.82 7.47
CA LEU A 310 0.92 -2.22 7.88
C LEU A 310 0.05 -0.98 8.04
N ASN A 311 -0.90 -0.82 7.13
CA ASN A 311 -1.95 0.18 7.23
C ASN A 311 -3.24 -0.49 7.71
N THR A 312 -3.95 0.12 8.65
CA THR A 312 -5.26 -0.36 9.10
C THR A 312 -6.16 0.80 9.48
N SER A 313 -7.45 0.69 9.17
CA SER A 313 -8.46 1.66 9.60
C SER A 313 -9.79 1.00 9.96
N TYR A 314 -10.51 1.67 10.85
CA TYR A 314 -11.90 1.39 11.15
C TYR A 314 -12.68 2.72 11.11
N ARG A 315 -13.80 2.74 10.39
CA ARG A 315 -14.69 3.89 10.28
C ARG A 315 -16.13 3.44 10.58
N ASP A 316 -16.83 4.23 11.39
CA ASP A 316 -18.28 4.16 11.61
C ASP A 316 -18.83 5.57 11.40
N GLN A 317 -19.83 5.71 10.53
CA GLN A 317 -20.35 7.01 10.12
C GLN A 317 -21.82 6.90 9.73
N GLU A 318 -22.63 7.86 10.18
CA GLU A 318 -23.96 8.11 9.63
C GLU A 318 -23.86 9.19 8.53
N PHE A 319 -24.89 9.30 7.71
CA PHE A 319 -24.99 10.36 6.71
C PHE A 319 -26.17 11.28 7.02
N PHE A 320 -26.25 12.39 6.29
CA PHE A 320 -27.39 13.31 6.38
C PHE A 320 -28.69 12.71 5.83
N ASN A 321 -28.60 11.59 5.10
CA ASN A 321 -29.74 10.86 4.58
C ASN A 321 -30.33 9.92 5.63
N ASP A 322 -31.66 9.83 5.65
CA ASP A 322 -32.42 8.98 6.56
C ASP A 322 -31.94 7.53 6.52
N LEU A 323 -31.79 6.94 7.71
CA LEU A 323 -31.36 5.55 7.96
C LEU A 323 -29.96 5.20 7.42
N SER A 324 -29.26 6.14 6.80
CA SER A 324 -28.05 5.87 6.05
C SER A 324 -26.82 5.87 6.95
N SER A 325 -26.06 4.77 6.91
CA SER A 325 -24.80 4.66 7.64
C SER A 325 -23.86 3.67 6.97
N THR A 326 -22.56 3.86 7.18
CA THR A 326 -21.50 2.99 6.71
C THR A 326 -20.59 2.56 7.86
N ARG A 327 -20.14 1.32 7.81
CA ARG A 327 -19.05 0.80 8.66
C ARG A 327 -18.03 0.13 7.76
N SER A 328 -16.78 0.56 7.87
CA SER A 328 -15.69 -0.03 7.09
C SER A 328 -14.52 -0.44 7.99
N PHE A 329 -13.94 -1.59 7.70
CA PHE A 329 -12.67 -2.05 8.24
C PHE A 329 -11.73 -2.37 7.09
N VAL A 330 -10.52 -1.80 7.13
CA VAL A 330 -9.50 -2.01 6.11
C VAL A 330 -8.19 -2.41 6.77
N ILE A 331 -7.51 -3.40 6.22
CA ILE A 331 -6.13 -3.77 6.59
C ILE A 331 -5.32 -4.04 5.32
N ALA A 332 -4.14 -3.43 5.21
CA ALA A 332 -3.25 -3.54 4.06
C ALA A 332 -1.80 -3.81 4.50
N PRO A 333 -1.40 -5.08 4.64
CA PRO A 333 -0.02 -5.46 4.91
C PRO A 333 0.83 -5.49 3.64
N VAL A 334 2.08 -5.04 3.75
CA VAL A 334 3.11 -5.14 2.70
C VAL A 334 4.42 -5.62 3.30
N VAL A 335 5.09 -6.56 2.63
CA VAL A 335 6.43 -7.03 3.04
C VAL A 335 7.34 -7.08 1.83
N SER A 336 8.50 -6.45 1.93
CA SER A 336 9.52 -6.43 0.88
C SER A 336 10.76 -7.18 1.31
N PHE A 337 11.30 -8.00 0.40
CA PHE A 337 12.52 -8.80 0.56
C PHE A 337 13.54 -8.40 -0.50
N ALA A 338 14.69 -7.90 -0.08
CA ALA A 338 15.89 -7.79 -0.91
C ALA A 338 16.71 -9.08 -0.75
N PHE A 339 16.45 -10.07 -1.62
CA PHE A 339 17.16 -11.36 -1.56
C PHE A 339 18.64 -11.21 -1.92
N ALA A 340 18.92 -10.29 -2.84
CA ALA A 340 20.24 -9.85 -3.28
C ALA A 340 20.16 -8.36 -3.68
N GLU A 341 21.29 -7.72 -3.93
CA GLU A 341 21.34 -6.30 -4.37
C GLU A 341 20.58 -6.07 -5.70
N ASN A 342 20.38 -7.11 -6.50
CA ASN A 342 19.73 -7.03 -7.80
C ASN A 342 18.36 -7.72 -7.86
N ILE A 343 17.82 -8.23 -6.74
CA ILE A 343 16.54 -8.95 -6.71
C ILE A 343 15.71 -8.49 -5.50
N LYS A 344 14.59 -7.82 -5.80
CA LYS A 344 13.61 -7.36 -4.81
C LYS A 344 12.26 -8.03 -5.08
N LEU A 345 11.66 -8.61 -4.04
CA LEU A 345 10.29 -9.13 -4.07
C LEU A 345 9.46 -8.40 -3.03
N THR A 346 8.36 -7.81 -3.46
CA THR A 346 7.36 -7.18 -2.59
C THR A 346 6.09 -8.02 -2.62
N LEU A 347 5.57 -8.39 -1.46
CA LEU A 347 4.28 -9.05 -1.27
C LEU A 347 3.28 -8.03 -0.74
N GLU A 348 2.12 -7.92 -1.37
CA GLU A 348 1.08 -6.95 -1.02
C GLU A 348 -0.24 -7.66 -0.71
N GLY A 349 -0.90 -7.23 0.37
CA GLY A 349 -2.25 -7.63 0.71
C GLY A 349 -3.13 -6.43 1.02
N ARG A 350 -4.42 -6.55 0.74
CA ARG A 350 -5.48 -5.65 1.21
C ARG A 350 -6.73 -6.45 1.49
N TYR A 351 -7.35 -6.24 2.64
CA TYR A 351 -8.68 -6.73 2.96
C TYR A 351 -9.54 -5.53 3.38
N ALA A 352 -10.71 -5.40 2.77
CA ALA A 352 -11.71 -4.41 3.10
C ALA A 352 -13.04 -5.11 3.34
N ASN A 353 -13.70 -4.79 4.45
CA ASN A 353 -15.08 -5.15 4.72
C ASN A 353 -15.88 -3.88 4.96
N VAL A 354 -16.96 -3.72 4.19
CA VAL A 354 -17.82 -2.55 4.27
C VAL A 354 -19.27 -3.01 4.44
N LYS A 355 -19.95 -2.41 5.40
CA LYS A 355 -21.37 -2.58 5.64
C LYS A 355 -22.06 -1.25 5.41
N PHE A 356 -23.02 -1.23 4.50
CA PHE A 356 -23.89 -0.09 4.25
C PHE A 356 -25.29 -0.39 4.77
N ASN A 357 -25.88 0.54 5.50
CA ASN A 357 -27.30 0.55 5.77
C ASN A 357 -27.94 1.66 4.93
N SER A 358 -29.04 1.34 4.25
CA SER A 358 -29.84 2.25 3.45
C SER A 358 -29.01 3.15 2.55
N ILE A 359 -28.33 2.53 1.57
CA ILE A 359 -27.56 3.25 0.55
C ILE A 359 -28.46 4.29 -0.12
N PRO A 360 -28.08 5.58 -0.17
CA PRO A 360 -28.92 6.59 -0.80
C PRO A 360 -28.91 6.43 -2.32
N LEU A 361 -30.05 6.02 -2.87
CA LEU A 361 -30.18 5.72 -4.31
C LEU A 361 -30.64 6.93 -5.13
N GLY A 362 -30.66 8.13 -4.55
CA GLY A 362 -31.05 9.38 -5.20
C GLY A 362 -32.51 9.75 -4.92
N LEU A 363 -32.88 10.94 -5.39
CA LEU A 363 -34.20 11.56 -5.26
C LEU A 363 -34.77 11.88 -6.65
N PRO A 364 -36.11 11.96 -6.81
CA PRO A 364 -36.69 12.46 -8.04
C PRO A 364 -36.26 13.90 -8.33
N ALA A 365 -35.99 14.22 -9.60
CA ALA A 365 -35.71 15.59 -10.03
C ALA A 365 -36.93 16.49 -9.79
N ILE A 366 -38.15 15.97 -9.94
CA ILE A 366 -39.39 16.68 -9.59
C ILE A 366 -39.51 16.77 -8.06
N GLY A 367 -39.46 17.99 -7.54
CA GLY A 367 -39.45 18.29 -6.11
C GLY A 367 -38.06 18.54 -5.55
N THR A 368 -37.02 18.46 -6.38
CA THR A 368 -35.66 18.85 -6.00
C THR A 368 -35.14 19.91 -6.97
N ILE A 369 -34.68 19.49 -8.16
CA ILE A 369 -34.19 20.37 -9.22
C ILE A 369 -35.32 21.03 -10.00
N LEU A 370 -36.38 20.26 -10.27
CA LEU A 370 -37.58 20.69 -10.96
C LEU A 370 -38.69 20.98 -9.94
N PRO A 371 -39.58 21.95 -10.19
CA PRO A 371 -40.63 22.32 -9.24
C PRO A 371 -41.64 21.19 -9.04
N ASN A 372 -42.15 21.06 -7.81
CA ASN A 372 -43.23 20.15 -7.45
C ASN A 372 -44.35 20.92 -6.74
N PRO A 373 -45.62 20.77 -7.15
CA PRO A 373 -46.75 21.49 -6.54
C PRO A 373 -46.97 21.17 -5.06
N ASN A 374 -46.44 20.07 -4.55
CA ASN A 374 -46.54 19.65 -3.15
C ASN A 374 -45.44 20.24 -2.25
N GLY A 375 -44.44 20.93 -2.82
CA GLY A 375 -43.29 21.48 -2.10
C GLY A 375 -41.96 20.82 -2.49
N GLU A 376 -40.90 21.17 -1.77
CA GLU A 376 -39.56 20.61 -1.96
C GLU A 376 -39.41 19.31 -1.17
N ILE A 377 -38.87 18.27 -1.81
CA ILE A 377 -38.58 16.98 -1.19
C ILE A 377 -37.41 17.19 -0.23
N PRO A 378 -37.53 16.81 1.06
CA PRO A 378 -36.44 16.95 2.01
C PRO A 378 -35.16 16.26 1.51
N ARG A 379 -34.02 16.94 1.59
CA ARG A 379 -32.72 16.42 1.11
C ARG A 379 -32.25 15.18 1.87
N GLU A 380 -32.69 15.04 3.12
CA GLU A 380 -32.45 13.91 3.99
C GLU A 380 -33.24 12.67 3.56
N PHE A 381 -34.33 12.82 2.82
CA PHE A 381 -35.18 11.69 2.45
C PHE A 381 -34.36 10.60 1.74
N ASN A 382 -34.58 9.35 2.16
CA ASN A 382 -33.96 8.19 1.55
C ASN A 382 -35.01 7.11 1.30
N PRO A 383 -35.27 6.72 0.05
CA PRO A 383 -36.28 5.70 -0.25
C PRO A 383 -35.78 4.28 -0.06
N ASN A 384 -34.48 4.06 0.16
CA ASN A 384 -33.88 2.74 0.31
C ASN A 384 -33.94 2.24 1.76
N GLU A 385 -34.33 0.98 1.94
CA GLU A 385 -34.44 0.31 3.24
C GLU A 385 -33.75 -1.06 3.16
N GLY A 386 -32.41 -1.10 3.17
CA GLY A 386 -31.68 -2.35 2.97
C GLY A 386 -30.27 -2.32 3.55
N THR A 387 -29.71 -3.50 3.84
CA THR A 387 -28.33 -3.61 4.32
C THR A 387 -27.49 -4.32 3.27
N TYR A 388 -26.49 -3.63 2.75
CA TYR A 388 -25.54 -4.18 1.78
C TYR A 388 -24.22 -4.50 2.46
N LEU A 389 -23.70 -5.71 2.24
CA LEU A 389 -22.41 -6.15 2.74
C LEU A 389 -21.47 -6.33 1.56
N ALA A 390 -20.28 -5.74 1.65
CA ALA A 390 -19.22 -5.87 0.68
C ALA A 390 -17.94 -6.35 1.35
N THR A 391 -17.26 -7.30 0.72
CA THR A 391 -15.88 -7.68 1.06
C THR A 391 -15.03 -7.64 -0.19
N SER A 392 -13.82 -7.11 -0.06
CA SER A 392 -12.79 -7.16 -1.09
C SER A 392 -11.48 -7.63 -0.49
N THR A 393 -10.84 -8.58 -1.17
CA THR A 393 -9.51 -9.09 -0.83
C THR A 393 -8.61 -8.96 -2.05
N ARG A 394 -7.52 -8.21 -1.93
CA ARG A 394 -6.46 -8.12 -2.94
C ARG A 394 -5.19 -8.77 -2.40
N LEU A 395 -4.60 -9.68 -3.15
CA LEU A 395 -3.30 -10.30 -2.87
C LEU A 395 -2.43 -10.19 -4.11
N GLY A 396 -1.16 -9.88 -3.94
CA GLY A 396 -0.27 -9.73 -5.08
C GLY A 396 1.20 -9.75 -4.72
N TYR A 397 2.02 -9.73 -5.76
CA TYR A 397 3.45 -9.50 -5.61
C TYR A 397 4.02 -8.64 -6.74
N ALA A 398 5.13 -7.97 -6.46
CA ALA A 398 5.97 -7.31 -7.44
C ALA A 398 7.41 -7.82 -7.28
N LEU A 399 7.94 -8.40 -8.35
CA LEU A 399 9.30 -8.91 -8.46
C LEU A 399 10.09 -8.00 -9.41
N ASP A 400 11.15 -7.40 -8.90
CA ASP A 400 12.08 -6.56 -9.64
C ASP A 400 13.46 -7.21 -9.67
N VAL A 401 13.98 -7.44 -10.87
CA VAL A 401 15.25 -8.10 -11.11
C VAL A 401 16.11 -7.25 -12.02
N LYS A 402 17.27 -6.80 -11.53
CA LYS A 402 18.32 -6.21 -12.37
C LYS A 402 19.14 -7.34 -12.99
N LEU A 403 18.94 -7.57 -14.29
CA LEU A 403 19.60 -8.62 -15.06
C LEU A 403 21.04 -8.22 -15.42
N SER A 404 21.26 -6.93 -15.68
CA SER A 404 22.56 -6.28 -15.91
C SER A 404 22.45 -4.79 -15.61
N GLU A 405 23.51 -4.01 -15.84
CA GLU A 405 23.44 -2.54 -15.73
C GLU A 405 22.38 -1.92 -16.65
N ASN A 406 22.19 -2.50 -17.84
CA ASN A 406 21.34 -1.94 -18.90
C ASN A 406 19.99 -2.65 -19.03
N TRP A 407 19.77 -3.75 -18.32
CA TRP A 407 18.57 -4.57 -18.48
C TRP A 407 17.94 -4.92 -17.13
N SER A 408 16.63 -4.73 -17.04
CA SER A 408 15.83 -5.12 -15.89
C SER A 408 14.58 -5.89 -16.32
N LEU A 409 14.10 -6.73 -15.42
CA LEU A 409 12.85 -7.45 -15.53
C LEU A 409 11.96 -7.07 -14.35
N ARG A 410 10.70 -6.79 -14.64
CA ARG A 410 9.66 -6.56 -13.64
C ARG A 410 8.51 -7.52 -13.89
N ASN A 411 8.13 -8.27 -12.88
CA ASN A 411 6.98 -9.16 -12.94
C ASN A 411 6.02 -8.81 -11.79
N GLY A 412 4.76 -8.55 -12.13
CA GLY A 412 3.72 -8.20 -11.18
C GLY A 412 2.55 -9.14 -11.30
N PHE A 413 2.01 -9.59 -10.17
CA PHE A 413 0.80 -10.40 -10.10
C PHE A 413 -0.18 -9.79 -9.12
N GLN A 414 -1.46 -9.81 -9.47
CA GLN A 414 -2.56 -9.36 -8.64
C GLN A 414 -3.74 -10.35 -8.75
N PHE A 415 -4.29 -10.69 -7.60
CA PHE A 415 -5.57 -11.38 -7.45
C PHE A 415 -6.49 -10.51 -6.61
N THR A 416 -7.65 -10.14 -7.16
CA THR A 416 -8.72 -9.45 -6.42
C THR A 416 -9.94 -10.36 -6.36
N ARG A 417 -10.53 -10.50 -5.17
CA ARG A 417 -11.84 -11.13 -4.97
C ARG A 417 -12.80 -10.11 -4.38
N TYR A 418 -13.97 -10.00 -4.99
CA TYR A 418 -15.07 -9.19 -4.49
C TYR A 418 -16.28 -10.08 -4.20
N SER A 419 -16.92 -9.84 -3.06
CA SER A 419 -18.22 -10.42 -2.72
C SER A 419 -19.09 -9.32 -2.15
N GLY A 420 -20.24 -9.08 -2.77
CA GLY A 420 -21.17 -8.03 -2.41
C GLY A 420 -22.60 -8.50 -2.48
N GLY A 421 -23.46 -8.06 -1.56
CA GLY A 421 -24.89 -8.33 -1.68
C GLY A 421 -25.72 -7.84 -0.50
N TYR A 422 -27.04 -7.86 -0.69
CA TYR A 422 -27.99 -7.52 0.38
C TYR A 422 -28.14 -8.67 1.37
N SER A 423 -28.10 -8.39 2.68
CA SER A 423 -28.09 -9.43 3.72
C SER A 423 -29.50 -9.92 4.06
N GLY A 424 -29.77 -11.23 3.97
CA GLY A 424 -31.00 -11.86 4.46
C GLY A 424 -32.28 -11.37 3.73
N GLU A 425 -33.36 -11.14 4.48
CA GLU A 425 -34.60 -10.53 3.98
C GLU A 425 -34.49 -8.99 3.76
N ASN A 426 -33.34 -8.39 4.09
CA ASN A 426 -33.11 -6.94 3.96
C ASN A 426 -32.74 -6.55 2.52
N ALA A 427 -33.64 -6.84 1.58
CA ALA A 427 -33.55 -6.37 0.20
C ALA A 427 -33.34 -4.84 0.18
N GLY A 428 -32.58 -4.33 -0.79
CA GLY A 428 -32.59 -2.92 -1.11
C GLY A 428 -33.96 -2.51 -1.63
N THR A 429 -34.23 -1.22 -1.67
CA THR A 429 -35.41 -0.66 -2.31
C THR A 429 -34.99 0.39 -3.31
N PHE A 430 -35.32 0.14 -4.57
CA PHE A 430 -34.98 0.98 -5.72
C PHE A 430 -36.18 1.82 -6.12
N LEU A 431 -35.94 3.03 -6.61
CA LEU A 431 -36.98 3.94 -7.07
C LEU A 431 -37.40 3.56 -8.49
N ILE A 432 -38.70 3.45 -8.74
CA ILE A 432 -39.26 3.32 -10.10
C ILE A 432 -39.60 4.69 -10.67
N GLY A 433 -40.26 5.54 -9.87
CA GLY A 433 -40.64 6.89 -10.27
C GLY A 433 -41.75 7.47 -9.39
N LEU A 434 -41.99 8.78 -9.52
CA LEU A 434 -43.12 9.43 -8.84
C LEU A 434 -44.44 9.14 -9.56
N LEU A 435 -45.48 8.83 -8.78
CA LEU A 435 -46.85 8.72 -9.29
C LEU A 435 -47.38 10.10 -9.74
N PRO A 436 -48.48 10.14 -10.53
CA PRO A 436 -49.03 11.39 -11.07
C PRO A 436 -49.43 12.46 -10.04
N ASP A 437 -49.53 12.09 -8.75
CA ASP A 437 -49.76 13.01 -7.65
C ASP A 437 -48.52 13.82 -7.26
N ASN A 438 -47.34 13.50 -7.82
CA ASN A 438 -46.03 14.06 -7.49
C ASN A 438 -45.71 14.00 -5.98
N ARG A 439 -46.20 12.97 -5.29
CA ARG A 439 -46.04 12.81 -3.84
C ARG A 439 -45.72 11.37 -3.44
N THR A 440 -46.36 10.42 -4.11
CA THR A 440 -46.18 9.00 -3.82
C THR A 440 -45.11 8.42 -4.73
N LEU A 441 -44.05 7.86 -4.16
CA LEU A 441 -42.95 7.24 -4.88
C LEU A 441 -43.19 5.73 -5.02
N GLU A 442 -43.21 5.27 -6.27
CA GLU A 442 -43.24 3.85 -6.60
C GLU A 442 -41.85 3.25 -6.44
N ARG A 443 -41.81 2.05 -5.84
CA ARG A 443 -40.57 1.39 -5.46
C ARG A 443 -40.64 -0.10 -5.76
N VAL A 444 -39.46 -0.69 -5.93
CA VAL A 444 -39.25 -2.13 -6.08
C VAL A 444 -38.22 -2.58 -5.05
N THR A 445 -38.42 -3.74 -4.45
CA THR A 445 -37.36 -4.36 -3.62
C THR A 445 -36.46 -5.20 -4.50
N PHE A 446 -35.16 -5.11 -4.29
CA PHE A 446 -34.17 -5.89 -5.04
C PHE A 446 -33.20 -6.56 -4.07
N ASN A 447 -32.91 -7.84 -4.31
CA ASN A 447 -31.88 -8.56 -3.59
C ASN A 447 -30.85 -9.05 -4.59
N GLU A 448 -29.66 -8.46 -4.54
CA GLU A 448 -28.54 -8.77 -5.42
C GLU A 448 -27.40 -9.42 -4.64
N ALA A 449 -26.73 -10.35 -5.31
CA ALA A 449 -25.46 -10.92 -4.89
C ALA A 449 -24.50 -10.96 -6.07
N SER A 450 -23.26 -10.53 -5.82
CA SER A 450 -22.16 -10.49 -6.78
C SER A 450 -20.95 -11.16 -6.17
N ASN A 451 -20.38 -12.14 -6.87
CA ASN A 451 -19.12 -12.78 -6.50
C ASN A 451 -18.19 -12.76 -7.70
N GLN A 452 -17.05 -12.10 -7.56
CA GLN A 452 -16.15 -11.84 -8.68
C GLN A 452 -14.70 -12.10 -8.29
N ASN A 453 -13.90 -12.53 -9.26
CA ASN A 453 -12.46 -12.74 -9.15
C ASN A 453 -11.75 -12.13 -10.35
N ASP A 454 -10.63 -11.45 -10.13
CA ASP A 454 -9.78 -10.83 -11.15
C ASP A 454 -8.34 -11.28 -10.93
N PHE A 455 -7.74 -11.88 -11.95
CA PHE A 455 -6.35 -12.32 -11.97
C PHE A 455 -5.60 -11.54 -13.04
N ARG A 456 -4.56 -10.82 -12.64
CA ARG A 456 -3.68 -10.06 -13.53
C ARG A 456 -2.24 -10.48 -13.32
N LEU A 457 -1.54 -10.78 -14.42
CA LEU A 457 -0.11 -11.03 -14.44
C LEU A 457 0.52 -10.14 -15.52
N SER A 458 1.53 -9.37 -15.15
CA SER A 458 2.27 -8.50 -16.07
C SER A 458 3.75 -8.80 -15.98
N THR A 459 4.40 -9.03 -17.11
CA THR A 459 5.86 -9.19 -17.21
C THR A 459 6.41 -8.17 -18.17
N ASN A 460 7.34 -7.34 -17.69
CA ASN A 460 7.97 -6.28 -18.44
C ASN A 460 9.49 -6.48 -18.41
N VAL A 461 10.14 -6.29 -19.56
CA VAL A 461 11.61 -6.23 -19.68
C VAL A 461 11.97 -4.86 -20.21
N VAL A 462 12.83 -4.15 -19.50
CA VAL A 462 13.31 -2.82 -19.87
C VAL A 462 14.79 -2.91 -20.20
N GLY A 463 15.17 -2.40 -21.37
CA GLY A 463 16.53 -2.36 -21.87
C GLY A 463 16.94 -0.95 -22.24
N GLN A 464 18.13 -0.53 -21.81
CA GLN A 464 18.72 0.76 -22.14
C GLN A 464 19.95 0.57 -23.02
N PHE A 465 20.00 1.23 -24.17
CA PHE A 465 21.13 1.15 -25.10
C PHE A 465 21.20 2.38 -26.00
N ALA A 466 22.28 2.55 -26.75
CA ALA A 466 22.45 3.65 -27.68
C ALA A 466 22.73 3.15 -29.11
N THR A 467 22.19 3.85 -30.11
CA THR A 467 22.57 3.71 -31.52
C THR A 467 23.26 5.00 -32.00
N GLY A 468 24.58 5.02 -31.90
CA GLY A 468 25.36 6.25 -32.11
C GLY A 468 25.07 7.27 -31.00
N LYS A 469 24.49 8.43 -31.35
CA LYS A 469 24.12 9.49 -30.40
C LYS A 469 22.69 9.37 -29.86
N VAL A 470 21.90 8.45 -30.42
CA VAL A 470 20.50 8.27 -30.05
C VAL A 470 20.42 7.27 -28.90
N GLN A 471 19.80 7.64 -27.79
CA GLN A 471 19.58 6.73 -26.66
C GLN A 471 18.18 6.11 -26.75
N HIS A 472 18.09 4.84 -26.40
CA HIS A 472 16.87 4.04 -26.43
C HIS A 472 16.60 3.50 -25.03
N GLN A 473 15.33 3.59 -24.62
CA GLN A 473 14.79 2.85 -23.49
C GLN A 473 13.63 2.00 -24.01
N LEU A 474 13.95 0.75 -24.33
CA LEU A 474 13.04 -0.23 -24.89
C LEU A 474 12.31 -0.98 -23.78
N LEU A 475 11.00 -1.06 -23.88
CA LEU A 475 10.09 -1.82 -23.03
C LEU A 475 9.42 -2.91 -23.88
N LEU A 476 9.53 -4.15 -23.42
CA LEU A 476 8.80 -5.30 -23.93
C LEU A 476 7.89 -5.84 -22.83
N GLY A 477 6.62 -6.04 -23.11
CA GLY A 477 5.63 -6.45 -22.11
C GLY A 477 4.75 -7.61 -22.59
N VAL A 478 4.37 -8.48 -21.64
CA VAL A 478 3.32 -9.49 -21.82
C VAL A 478 2.40 -9.42 -20.61
N ASP A 479 1.10 -9.27 -20.86
CA ASP A 479 0.09 -9.28 -19.80
C ASP A 479 -0.93 -10.39 -20.04
N LEU A 480 -1.38 -11.00 -18.95
CA LEU A 480 -2.43 -12.01 -18.90
C LEU A 480 -3.50 -11.55 -17.91
N GLY A 481 -4.76 -11.63 -18.33
CA GLY A 481 -5.92 -11.27 -17.53
C GLY A 481 -6.97 -12.37 -17.53
N ARG A 482 -7.58 -12.62 -16.38
CA ARG A 482 -8.83 -13.37 -16.29
C ARG A 482 -9.74 -12.74 -15.25
N VAL A 483 -10.91 -12.29 -15.68
CA VAL A 483 -11.98 -11.82 -14.80
C VAL A 483 -13.13 -12.81 -14.88
N SER A 484 -13.64 -13.26 -13.73
CA SER A 484 -14.86 -14.05 -13.66
C SER A 484 -15.81 -13.48 -12.63
N GLY A 485 -17.10 -13.44 -12.95
CA GLY A 485 -18.11 -12.86 -12.08
C GLY A 485 -19.44 -13.59 -12.18
N LYS A 486 -20.01 -13.94 -11.04
CA LYS A 486 -21.38 -14.40 -10.92
C LYS A 486 -22.23 -13.29 -10.32
N PHE A 487 -23.30 -12.92 -11.03
CA PHE A 487 -24.27 -11.92 -10.61
C PHE A 487 -25.64 -12.57 -10.55
N SER A 488 -26.32 -12.46 -9.42
CA SER A 488 -27.69 -12.94 -9.30
C SER A 488 -28.52 -11.90 -8.58
N GLY A 489 -29.74 -11.70 -9.04
CA GLY A 489 -30.65 -10.77 -8.43
C GLY A 489 -32.10 -11.17 -8.58
N LYS A 490 -32.93 -10.61 -7.71
CA LYS A 490 -34.37 -10.83 -7.71
C LYS A 490 -35.10 -9.57 -7.27
N ASP A 491 -35.97 -9.09 -8.15
CA ASP A 491 -36.79 -7.91 -7.93
C ASP A 491 -38.21 -8.33 -7.56
N ARG A 492 -38.82 -7.60 -6.63
CA ARG A 492 -40.20 -7.82 -6.19
C ARG A 492 -40.93 -6.52 -5.97
N GLU A 493 -42.23 -6.53 -6.28
CA GLU A 493 -43.12 -5.44 -5.93
C GLU A 493 -43.05 -5.13 -4.42
N THR A 494 -43.14 -3.84 -4.08
CA THR A 494 -43.20 -3.41 -2.69
C THR A 494 -44.13 -2.23 -2.50
N THR A 495 -44.37 -1.85 -1.25
CA THR A 495 -45.20 -0.69 -0.91
C THR A 495 -44.54 0.61 -1.38
N THR A 496 -45.35 1.48 -1.97
CA THR A 496 -44.99 2.88 -2.24
C THR A 496 -44.64 3.63 -0.95
N ILE A 497 -43.98 4.78 -1.07
CA ILE A 497 -43.66 5.66 0.07
C ILE A 497 -44.00 7.12 -0.26
N ASP A 498 -44.46 7.87 0.72
CA ASP A 498 -44.67 9.32 0.59
C ASP A 498 -43.33 10.04 0.76
N VAL A 499 -42.94 10.87 -0.21
CA VAL A 499 -41.62 11.54 -0.21
C VAL A 499 -41.53 12.73 0.74
N PHE A 500 -42.67 13.22 1.27
CA PHE A 500 -42.72 14.36 2.20
C PHE A 500 -43.05 13.93 3.64
N ASP A 501 -43.61 12.74 3.84
CA ASP A 501 -43.91 12.15 5.15
C ASP A 501 -43.65 10.63 5.12
N PRO A 502 -42.39 10.20 5.02
CA PRO A 502 -42.05 8.80 4.82
C PRO A 502 -42.29 7.94 6.06
N VAL A 503 -42.93 6.79 5.87
CA VAL A 503 -43.13 5.77 6.92
C VAL A 503 -42.28 4.53 6.60
N TYR A 504 -41.20 4.37 7.37
CA TYR A 504 -40.23 3.28 7.23
C TYR A 504 -40.63 1.99 7.97
N GLY A 505 -40.07 0.85 7.55
CA GLY A 505 -40.15 -0.44 8.25
C GLY A 505 -41.44 -1.25 8.04
N GLY A 506 -42.39 -0.74 7.22
CA GLY A 506 -43.70 -1.35 6.97
C GLY A 506 -43.87 -2.01 5.59
N ARG A 507 -42.77 -2.30 4.89
CA ARG A 507 -42.81 -2.75 3.49
C ARG A 507 -43.35 -4.17 3.32
N THR A 508 -44.14 -4.40 2.27
CA THR A 508 -44.58 -5.73 1.84
C THR A 508 -43.69 -6.23 0.69
N PHE A 509 -43.53 -7.55 0.59
CA PHE A 509 -42.83 -8.19 -0.53
C PHE A 509 -43.86 -8.92 -1.39
N GLY A 510 -44.18 -8.34 -2.54
CA GLY A 510 -45.16 -8.85 -3.49
C GLY A 510 -44.57 -9.88 -4.47
N GLU A 511 -45.16 -9.94 -5.65
CA GLU A 511 -44.72 -10.85 -6.71
C GLU A 511 -43.32 -10.51 -7.23
N VAL A 512 -42.67 -11.52 -7.80
CA VAL A 512 -41.36 -11.40 -8.42
C VAL A 512 -41.55 -10.78 -9.80
N THR A 513 -40.98 -9.60 -10.01
CA THR A 513 -41.07 -8.87 -11.28
C THR A 513 -39.93 -9.22 -12.22
N SER A 514 -38.74 -9.52 -11.67
CA SER A 514 -37.54 -9.91 -12.41
C SER A 514 -36.67 -10.85 -11.60
N GLU A 515 -36.02 -11.80 -12.26
CA GLU A 515 -35.02 -12.69 -11.67
C GLU A 515 -33.94 -12.97 -12.72
N TYR A 516 -32.68 -12.83 -12.31
CA TYR A 516 -31.52 -13.06 -13.17
C TYR A 516 -30.42 -13.76 -12.41
N SER A 517 -29.66 -14.58 -13.12
CA SER A 517 -28.46 -15.23 -12.60
C SER A 517 -27.53 -15.43 -13.77
N THR A 518 -26.41 -14.72 -13.79
CA THR A 518 -25.45 -14.73 -14.89
C THR A 518 -24.05 -15.05 -14.39
N GLU A 519 -23.27 -15.69 -15.23
CA GLU A 519 -21.83 -15.90 -15.03
C GLU A 519 -21.08 -15.41 -16.25
N ASN A 520 -20.19 -14.44 -16.03
CA ASN A 520 -19.40 -13.80 -17.07
C ASN A 520 -17.92 -14.13 -16.84
N VAL A 521 -17.21 -14.54 -17.88
CA VAL A 521 -15.77 -14.82 -17.85
C VAL A 521 -15.11 -14.10 -19.00
N THR A 522 -14.08 -13.31 -18.72
CA THR A 522 -13.26 -12.62 -19.71
C THR A 522 -11.81 -13.04 -19.55
N ASP A 523 -11.21 -13.53 -20.63
CA ASP A 523 -9.80 -13.91 -20.74
C ASP A 523 -9.09 -12.94 -21.68
N GLU A 524 -7.92 -12.42 -21.27
CA GLU A 524 -7.15 -11.42 -21.99
C GLU A 524 -5.66 -11.80 -22.09
N LEU A 525 -5.07 -11.55 -23.25
CA LEU A 525 -3.64 -11.69 -23.51
C LEU A 525 -3.16 -10.50 -24.34
N GLY A 526 -2.17 -9.76 -23.84
CA GLY A 526 -1.62 -8.60 -24.52
C GLY A 526 -0.10 -8.66 -24.66
N PHE A 527 0.40 -8.22 -25.81
CA PHE A 527 1.82 -8.05 -26.11
C PHE A 527 2.12 -6.58 -26.36
N LEU A 528 3.08 -6.02 -25.63
CA LEU A 528 3.47 -4.61 -25.69
C LEU A 528 4.92 -4.46 -26.16
N VAL A 529 5.14 -3.49 -27.05
CA VAL A 529 6.47 -2.95 -27.36
C VAL A 529 6.41 -1.44 -27.31
N GLN A 530 7.34 -0.80 -26.60
CA GLN A 530 7.46 0.65 -26.54
C GLN A 530 8.93 1.06 -26.49
N ASP A 531 9.33 2.06 -27.26
CA ASP A 531 10.68 2.62 -27.24
C ASP A 531 10.61 4.13 -26.98
N ARG A 532 11.34 4.58 -25.97
CA ARG A 532 11.60 6.01 -25.71
C ARG A 532 12.95 6.35 -26.29
N ILE A 533 12.93 7.22 -27.30
CA ILE A 533 14.08 7.54 -28.13
C ILE A 533 14.52 8.98 -27.82
N THR A 534 15.66 9.13 -27.15
CA THR A 534 16.29 10.44 -26.93
C THR A 534 17.21 10.73 -28.11
N ILE A 535 16.78 11.60 -29.03
CA ILE A 535 17.57 11.99 -30.21
C ILE A 535 18.65 12.99 -29.81
N THR A 536 18.27 13.96 -28.98
CA THR A 536 19.13 14.94 -28.33
C THR A 536 18.60 15.17 -26.92
N ASN A 537 19.38 15.83 -26.05
CA ASN A 537 18.94 16.12 -24.68
C ASN A 537 17.61 16.89 -24.60
N ASN A 538 17.27 17.64 -25.66
CA ASN A 538 16.05 18.43 -25.77
C ASN A 538 14.98 17.87 -26.72
N LEU A 539 15.19 16.74 -27.39
CA LEU A 539 14.21 16.15 -28.31
C LEU A 539 14.08 14.66 -28.06
N LYS A 540 12.88 14.25 -27.63
CA LYS A 540 12.55 12.87 -27.28
C LYS A 540 11.33 12.42 -28.06
N LEU A 541 11.33 11.18 -28.53
CA LEU A 541 10.20 10.51 -29.16
C LEU A 541 9.76 9.32 -28.30
N LEU A 542 8.47 9.01 -28.33
CA LEU A 542 7.89 7.81 -27.75
C LEU A 542 7.13 7.08 -28.86
N VAL A 543 7.50 5.84 -29.14
CA VAL A 543 6.83 5.00 -30.13
C VAL A 543 6.46 3.69 -29.45
N GLY A 544 5.18 3.36 -29.44
CA GLY A 544 4.70 2.13 -28.83
C GLY A 544 3.49 1.54 -29.53
N GLY A 545 3.29 0.25 -29.30
CA GLY A 545 2.16 -0.49 -29.82
C GLY A 545 1.86 -1.69 -28.93
N ARG A 546 0.58 -2.01 -28.82
CA ARG A 546 0.10 -3.19 -28.12
C ARG A 546 -0.87 -3.97 -28.98
N PHE A 547 -0.72 -5.30 -28.97
CA PHE A 547 -1.66 -6.22 -29.60
C PHE A 547 -2.35 -7.05 -28.54
N ASP A 548 -3.68 -6.98 -28.50
CA ASP A 548 -4.52 -7.64 -27.51
C ASP A 548 -5.40 -8.71 -28.15
N LEU A 549 -5.58 -9.81 -27.44
CA LEU A 549 -6.51 -10.90 -27.72
C LEU A 549 -7.44 -11.05 -26.53
N PHE A 550 -8.74 -11.12 -26.78
CA PHE A 550 -9.73 -11.32 -25.72
C PHE A 550 -10.74 -12.38 -26.10
N ARG A 551 -11.27 -13.06 -25.08
CA ARG A 551 -12.42 -13.95 -25.18
C ARG A 551 -13.33 -13.67 -24.01
N GLN A 552 -14.61 -13.52 -24.28
CA GLN A 552 -15.65 -13.38 -23.27
C GLN A 552 -16.68 -14.49 -23.44
N THR A 553 -17.13 -15.01 -22.32
CA THR A 553 -18.23 -15.95 -22.19
C THR A 553 -19.26 -15.36 -21.24
N ASN A 554 -20.52 -15.27 -21.66
CA ASN A 554 -21.63 -14.86 -20.80
C ASN A 554 -22.64 -16.00 -20.75
N LYS A 555 -22.90 -16.52 -19.55
CA LYS A 555 -23.83 -17.61 -19.29
C LYS A 555 -25.03 -17.12 -18.50
N ASP A 556 -26.23 -17.35 -18.99
CA ASP A 556 -27.47 -17.24 -18.21
C ASP A 556 -27.70 -18.58 -17.49
N LEU A 557 -27.61 -18.55 -16.16
CA LEU A 557 -27.74 -19.71 -15.30
C LEU A 557 -29.20 -20.12 -15.05
N LEU A 558 -30.18 -19.26 -15.34
CA LEU A 558 -31.60 -19.57 -15.24
C LEU A 558 -32.12 -20.23 -16.52
N ALA A 559 -31.73 -19.67 -17.67
CA ALA A 559 -32.07 -20.21 -18.99
C ALA A 559 -31.15 -21.35 -19.43
N ASP A 560 -30.02 -21.56 -18.73
CA ASP A 560 -28.91 -22.45 -19.10
C ASP A 560 -28.44 -22.23 -20.55
N THR A 561 -28.30 -20.95 -20.92
CA THR A 561 -27.79 -20.55 -22.24
C THR A 561 -26.44 -19.89 -22.11
N GLU A 562 -25.60 -20.04 -23.13
CA GLU A 562 -24.22 -19.53 -23.14
C GLU A 562 -23.94 -18.82 -24.46
N THR A 563 -23.27 -17.67 -24.37
CA THR A 563 -22.83 -16.88 -25.51
C THR A 563 -21.33 -16.64 -25.41
N HIS A 564 -20.65 -16.65 -26.55
CA HIS A 564 -19.21 -16.44 -26.63
C HIS A 564 -18.89 -15.33 -27.61
N GLN A 565 -17.90 -14.52 -27.24
CA GLN A 565 -17.32 -13.51 -28.11
C GLN A 565 -15.80 -13.59 -28.00
N SER A 566 -15.11 -13.35 -29.11
CA SER A 566 -13.66 -13.23 -29.12
C SER A 566 -13.23 -12.22 -30.16
N GLY A 567 -12.13 -11.53 -29.91
CA GLY A 567 -11.61 -10.55 -30.84
C GLY A 567 -10.15 -10.23 -30.59
N SER A 568 -9.64 -9.31 -31.41
CA SER A 568 -8.31 -8.77 -31.28
C SER A 568 -8.32 -7.26 -31.52
N ALA A 569 -7.35 -6.56 -30.95
CA ALA A 569 -7.18 -5.13 -31.13
C ALA A 569 -5.71 -4.76 -31.21
N PHE A 570 -5.41 -3.72 -31.99
CA PHE A 570 -4.08 -3.10 -32.02
C PHE A 570 -4.19 -1.64 -31.58
N SER A 571 -3.44 -1.29 -30.56
CA SER A 571 -3.42 0.04 -29.93
C SER A 571 -2.05 0.68 -30.15
N PRO A 572 -1.91 1.67 -31.05
CA PRO A 572 -0.69 2.47 -31.19
C PRO A 572 -0.61 3.63 -30.19
N ARG A 573 0.63 4.06 -29.90
CA ARG A 573 0.96 5.30 -29.18
C ARG A 573 2.18 5.95 -29.81
N LEU A 574 2.05 7.22 -30.18
CA LEU A 574 3.13 8.04 -30.73
C LEU A 574 3.18 9.35 -29.95
N GLY A 575 4.37 9.78 -29.54
CA GLY A 575 4.55 11.03 -28.82
C GLY A 575 5.88 11.70 -29.13
N ILE A 576 5.91 13.01 -29.00
CA ILE A 576 7.10 13.85 -29.16
C ILE A 576 7.17 14.83 -28.00
N VAL A 577 8.37 15.03 -27.46
CA VAL A 577 8.67 16.04 -26.45
C VAL A 577 9.85 16.88 -26.93
N TYR A 578 9.69 18.20 -26.94
CA TYR A 578 10.73 19.16 -27.24
C TYR A 578 10.91 20.14 -26.08
N GLN A 579 12.15 20.27 -25.59
CA GLN A 579 12.53 21.14 -24.47
C GLN A 579 13.34 22.34 -24.97
N PRO A 580 12.70 23.44 -25.41
CA PRO A 580 13.43 24.62 -25.90
C PRO A 580 14.37 25.20 -24.85
N ILE A 581 13.98 25.12 -23.58
CA ILE A 581 14.78 25.43 -22.40
C ILE A 581 14.50 24.39 -21.30
N PRO A 582 15.42 24.14 -20.35
CA PRO A 582 15.29 23.06 -19.37
C PRO A 582 13.97 23.06 -18.55
N PRO A 583 13.37 24.20 -18.17
CA PRO A 583 12.12 24.22 -17.41
C PRO A 583 10.85 24.04 -18.23
N ILE A 584 10.91 24.04 -19.57
CA ILE A 584 9.73 23.98 -20.44
C ILE A 584 9.80 22.76 -21.35
N SER A 585 8.78 21.90 -21.31
CA SER A 585 8.56 20.82 -22.26
C SER A 585 7.30 21.08 -23.08
N LEU A 586 7.45 21.14 -24.41
CA LEU A 586 6.35 21.12 -25.36
C LEU A 586 6.14 19.67 -25.80
N TYR A 587 4.90 19.20 -25.88
CA TYR A 587 4.63 17.84 -26.33
C TYR A 587 3.42 17.75 -27.24
N ALA A 588 3.40 16.67 -28.03
CA ALA A 588 2.23 16.23 -28.76
C ALA A 588 2.15 14.69 -28.71
N ASN A 589 0.94 14.14 -28.69
CA ASN A 589 0.71 12.71 -28.77
C ASN A 589 -0.50 12.33 -29.62
N TYR A 590 -0.43 11.10 -30.10
CA TYR A 590 -1.52 10.35 -30.71
C TYR A 590 -1.59 9.00 -30.01
N SER A 591 -2.77 8.61 -29.55
CA SER A 591 -2.99 7.31 -28.92
C SER A 591 -4.35 6.73 -29.28
N ARG A 592 -4.45 5.40 -29.21
CA ARG A 592 -5.70 4.67 -29.43
C ARG A 592 -6.00 3.75 -28.26
N SER A 593 -7.28 3.63 -27.93
CA SER A 593 -7.81 2.61 -27.03
C SER A 593 -8.83 1.71 -27.71
N PHE A 594 -9.15 0.61 -27.04
CA PHE A 594 -10.26 -0.25 -27.42
C PHE A 594 -10.98 -0.79 -26.18
N GLU A 595 -12.26 -1.12 -26.37
CA GLU A 595 -13.09 -1.85 -25.42
C GLU A 595 -13.89 -2.92 -26.18
N PRO A 596 -13.98 -4.17 -25.70
CA PRO A 596 -14.86 -5.18 -26.28
C PRO A 596 -16.32 -4.69 -26.30
N ALA A 597 -16.96 -4.75 -27.47
CA ALA A 597 -18.35 -4.34 -27.64
C ALA A 597 -19.29 -5.54 -27.43
N ILE A 598 -20.06 -5.55 -26.34
CA ILE A 598 -20.96 -6.66 -25.98
C ILE A 598 -22.36 -6.36 -26.50
N GLY A 599 -22.86 -7.20 -27.41
CA GLY A 599 -24.23 -7.10 -27.90
C GLY A 599 -24.60 -8.26 -28.82
N ARG A 600 -25.85 -8.27 -29.27
CA ARG A 600 -26.36 -9.26 -30.23
C ARG A 600 -26.69 -8.61 -31.56
N ALA A 601 -25.98 -8.96 -32.63
CA ALA A 601 -26.36 -8.55 -33.98
C ALA A 601 -27.52 -9.41 -34.52
N PHE A 602 -28.42 -8.82 -35.30
CA PHE A 602 -29.58 -9.53 -35.86
C PHE A 602 -29.18 -10.67 -36.80
N ASP A 603 -28.10 -10.48 -37.57
CA ASP A 603 -27.55 -11.47 -38.49
C ASP A 603 -26.66 -12.53 -37.79
N GLY A 604 -26.49 -12.43 -36.47
CA GLY A 604 -25.64 -13.32 -35.68
C GLY A 604 -24.14 -13.04 -35.80
N SER A 605 -23.74 -11.94 -36.44
CA SER A 605 -22.35 -11.49 -36.48
C SER A 605 -21.86 -10.97 -35.12
N THR A 606 -20.55 -10.89 -34.95
CA THR A 606 -19.91 -10.28 -33.77
C THR A 606 -19.53 -8.84 -34.07
N PHE A 607 -19.63 -7.98 -33.07
CA PHE A 607 -19.24 -6.58 -33.19
C PHE A 607 -17.72 -6.37 -33.16
N GLU A 608 -17.26 -5.33 -33.86
CA GLU A 608 -15.90 -4.84 -33.71
C GLU A 608 -15.74 -4.17 -32.33
N PRO A 609 -14.54 -4.18 -31.72
CA PRO A 609 -14.31 -3.41 -30.50
C PRO A 609 -14.61 -1.91 -30.71
N THR A 610 -15.18 -1.27 -29.70
CA THR A 610 -15.28 0.19 -29.62
C THR A 610 -13.87 0.78 -29.61
N ARG A 611 -13.64 1.90 -30.30
CA ARG A 611 -12.28 2.46 -30.43
C ARG A 611 -12.23 3.94 -30.06
N GLY A 612 -11.38 4.25 -29.09
CA GLY A 612 -11.01 5.61 -28.72
C GLY A 612 -9.79 6.09 -29.50
N THR A 613 -9.85 7.25 -30.13
CA THR A 613 -8.71 7.86 -30.83
C THR A 613 -8.49 9.26 -30.29
N GLN A 614 -7.26 9.57 -29.85
CA GLN A 614 -6.92 10.88 -29.31
C GLN A 614 -5.78 11.55 -30.06
N PHE A 615 -5.91 12.86 -30.23
CA PHE A 615 -4.79 13.78 -30.44
C PHE A 615 -4.68 14.74 -29.25
N GLU A 616 -3.48 14.94 -28.73
CA GLU A 616 -3.24 15.88 -27.63
C GLU A 616 -1.96 16.67 -27.88
N ILE A 617 -2.00 17.95 -27.54
CA ILE A 617 -0.83 18.84 -27.50
C ILE A 617 -0.78 19.52 -26.13
N GLY A 618 0.42 19.82 -25.65
CA GLY A 618 0.52 20.50 -24.36
C GLY A 618 1.88 21.06 -24.03
N VAL A 619 1.91 21.75 -22.90
CA VAL A 619 3.08 22.41 -22.33
C VAL A 619 3.18 22.02 -20.86
N LYS A 620 4.37 21.61 -20.44
CA LYS A 620 4.73 21.40 -19.03
C LYS A 620 5.80 22.42 -18.67
N ALA A 621 5.62 23.12 -17.57
CA ALA A 621 6.52 24.15 -17.11
C ALA A 621 6.86 23.95 -15.63
N ASP A 622 8.15 23.85 -15.32
CA ASP A 622 8.65 24.04 -13.96
C ASP A 622 8.85 25.54 -13.74
N LEU A 623 7.96 26.16 -12.98
CA LEU A 623 8.00 27.61 -12.73
C LEU A 623 9.13 27.97 -11.75
N ASN A 624 9.46 27.04 -10.85
CA ASN A 624 10.62 27.06 -9.96
C ASN A 624 10.90 25.61 -9.47
N ASP A 625 11.79 25.44 -8.50
CA ASP A 625 12.17 24.11 -7.97
C ASP A 625 11.05 23.39 -7.20
N ARG A 626 9.94 24.07 -6.89
CA ARG A 626 8.84 23.56 -6.05
C ARG A 626 7.46 23.70 -6.68
N LEU A 627 7.32 24.40 -7.81
CA LEU A 627 6.05 24.71 -8.47
C LEU A 627 6.07 24.31 -9.94
N SER A 628 5.10 23.52 -10.37
CA SER A 628 4.94 23.09 -11.76
C SER A 628 3.53 23.36 -12.28
N ALA A 629 3.44 23.57 -13.59
CA ALA A 629 2.20 23.77 -14.32
C ALA A 629 2.14 22.89 -15.56
N THR A 630 0.95 22.41 -15.93
CA THR A 630 0.68 21.68 -17.16
C THR A 630 -0.55 22.25 -17.85
N LEU A 631 -0.45 22.54 -19.14
CA LEU A 631 -1.56 22.90 -20.02
C LEU A 631 -1.67 21.85 -21.11
N ALA A 632 -2.85 21.26 -21.32
CA ALA A 632 -3.12 20.27 -22.36
C ALA A 632 -4.36 20.67 -23.16
N LEU A 633 -4.33 20.42 -24.46
CA LEU A 633 -5.48 20.52 -25.37
C LEU A 633 -5.64 19.17 -26.04
N TYR A 634 -6.86 18.63 -26.03
CA TYR A 634 -7.14 17.29 -26.53
C TYR A 634 -8.40 17.25 -27.40
N ASP A 635 -8.42 16.28 -28.31
CA ASP A 635 -9.59 15.85 -29.08
C ASP A 635 -9.61 14.31 -29.05
N ILE A 636 -10.71 13.75 -28.53
CA ILE A 636 -10.93 12.33 -28.36
C ILE A 636 -12.22 11.95 -29.08
N THR A 637 -12.16 10.96 -29.96
CA THR A 637 -13.33 10.37 -30.63
C THR A 637 -13.45 8.89 -30.26
N GLN A 638 -14.60 8.50 -29.74
CA GLN A 638 -15.00 7.11 -29.49
C GLN A 638 -15.94 6.66 -30.61
N SER A 639 -15.49 5.69 -31.39
CA SER A 639 -16.19 5.15 -32.57
C SER A 639 -16.61 3.72 -32.35
N ASN A 640 -17.52 3.22 -33.20
CA ASN A 640 -18.11 1.88 -33.13
C ASN A 640 -18.91 1.63 -31.84
N VAL A 641 -19.55 2.66 -31.29
CA VAL A 641 -20.43 2.53 -30.12
C VAL A 641 -21.69 1.77 -30.54
N LEU A 642 -22.10 0.80 -29.72
CA LEU A 642 -23.32 0.04 -29.95
C LEU A 642 -24.56 0.88 -29.65
N THR A 643 -25.53 0.77 -30.53
CA THR A 643 -26.86 1.38 -30.42
C THR A 643 -27.92 0.31 -30.69
N ASP A 644 -29.15 0.55 -30.25
CA ASP A 644 -30.25 -0.39 -30.50
C ASP A 644 -30.60 -0.45 -31.99
N ASP A 645 -30.88 -1.66 -32.50
CA ASP A 645 -31.37 -1.85 -33.86
C ASP A 645 -32.83 -1.38 -33.95
N PRO A 646 -33.13 -0.31 -34.73
CA PRO A 646 -34.48 0.25 -34.81
C PRO A 646 -35.45 -0.68 -35.57
N ASP A 647 -34.94 -1.57 -36.41
CA ASP A 647 -35.74 -2.50 -37.21
C ASP A 647 -35.93 -3.86 -36.48
N ASN A 648 -35.04 -4.21 -35.54
CA ASN A 648 -35.06 -5.49 -34.83
C ASN A 648 -34.88 -5.33 -33.30
N LEU A 649 -35.99 -5.30 -32.57
CA LEU A 649 -36.01 -5.20 -31.11
C LEU A 649 -35.13 -6.27 -30.41
N GLY A 650 -34.30 -5.83 -29.46
CA GLY A 650 -33.40 -6.69 -28.69
C GLY A 650 -32.08 -7.04 -29.40
N PHE A 651 -31.81 -6.42 -30.54
CA PHE A 651 -30.53 -6.49 -31.25
C PHE A 651 -29.87 -5.12 -31.29
N SER A 652 -28.57 -5.11 -31.58
CA SER A 652 -27.75 -3.89 -31.64
C SER A 652 -27.11 -3.72 -33.01
N ILE A 653 -26.73 -2.49 -33.34
CA ILE A 653 -25.90 -2.09 -34.49
C ILE A 653 -24.80 -1.13 -34.03
N GLN A 654 -23.75 -0.91 -34.82
CA GLN A 654 -22.62 -0.02 -34.46
C GLN A 654 -22.66 1.29 -35.25
N THR A 655 -23.67 2.12 -34.99
CA THR A 655 -23.81 3.44 -35.62
C THR A 655 -23.50 4.61 -34.67
N GLY A 656 -23.07 4.32 -33.44
CA GLY A 656 -22.78 5.34 -32.43
C GLY A 656 -21.34 5.89 -32.51
N GLU A 657 -21.22 7.20 -32.36
CA GLU A 657 -19.96 7.94 -32.17
C GLU A 657 -20.14 9.04 -31.11
N GLN A 658 -19.15 9.15 -30.23
CA GLN A 658 -19.09 10.18 -29.20
C GLN A 658 -17.74 10.90 -29.27
N ARG A 659 -17.74 12.22 -29.09
CA ARG A 659 -16.51 13.03 -29.13
C ARG A 659 -16.38 13.90 -27.89
N SER A 660 -15.18 14.00 -27.35
CA SER A 660 -14.80 14.88 -26.25
C SER A 660 -13.57 15.70 -26.61
N GLN A 661 -13.69 17.02 -26.55
CA GLN A 661 -12.61 17.95 -26.86
C GLN A 661 -12.49 19.01 -25.77
N GLY A 662 -11.28 19.43 -25.43
CA GLY A 662 -11.12 20.26 -24.26
C GLY A 662 -9.74 20.82 -23.98
N ILE A 663 -9.67 21.55 -22.88
CA ILE A 663 -8.46 22.16 -22.34
C ILE A 663 -8.36 21.79 -20.86
N GLU A 664 -7.17 21.39 -20.41
CA GLU A 664 -6.86 21.12 -19.01
C GLU A 664 -5.67 21.97 -18.57
N LEU A 665 -5.80 22.67 -17.45
CA LEU A 665 -4.72 23.39 -16.79
C LEU A 665 -4.57 22.84 -15.38
N ASN A 666 -3.36 22.43 -15.01
CA ASN A 666 -3.00 21.99 -13.66
C ASN A 666 -1.83 22.80 -13.13
N LEU A 667 -1.87 23.16 -11.86
CA LEU A 667 -0.83 23.88 -11.13
C LEU A 667 -0.65 23.21 -9.76
N ALA A 668 0.56 22.78 -9.44
CA ALA A 668 0.82 22.09 -8.17
C ALA A 668 2.21 22.45 -7.62
N GLY A 669 2.29 22.72 -6.32
CA GLY A 669 3.55 22.96 -5.64
C GLY A 669 3.49 24.04 -4.57
N GLU A 670 4.64 24.67 -4.31
CA GLU A 670 4.84 25.69 -3.28
C GLU A 670 5.15 27.05 -3.91
N ILE A 671 4.35 28.07 -3.56
CA ILE A 671 4.51 29.45 -4.07
C ILE A 671 5.62 30.18 -3.29
N LEU A 672 5.59 30.07 -1.96
CA LEU A 672 6.52 30.64 -1.00
C LEU A 672 6.67 29.66 0.17
N PRO A 673 7.74 29.73 0.98
CA PRO A 673 7.91 28.89 2.17
C PRO A 673 6.63 28.77 3.03
N GLY A 674 6.05 27.57 3.06
CA GLY A 674 4.82 27.24 3.78
C GLY A 674 3.51 27.54 3.05
N TRP A 675 3.54 28.14 1.84
CA TRP A 675 2.36 28.41 1.01
C TRP A 675 2.25 27.41 -0.15
N ASN A 676 1.40 26.40 0.02
CA ASN A 676 1.14 25.37 -0.98
C ASN A 676 -0.10 25.70 -1.83
N ILE A 677 -0.08 25.24 -3.08
CA ILE A 677 -1.20 25.37 -4.02
C ILE A 677 -1.35 24.09 -4.85
N PHE A 678 -2.59 23.63 -4.98
CA PHE A 678 -3.03 22.58 -5.89
C PHE A 678 -4.27 23.08 -6.61
N ALA A 679 -4.15 23.41 -7.89
CA ALA A 679 -5.24 24.01 -8.66
C ALA A 679 -5.39 23.33 -10.02
N GLY A 680 -6.64 23.22 -10.45
CA GLY A 680 -7.00 22.66 -11.74
C GLY A 680 -8.11 23.47 -12.41
N TYR A 681 -8.13 23.45 -13.74
CA TYR A 681 -9.25 23.90 -14.55
C TYR A 681 -9.42 22.96 -15.74
N ALA A 682 -10.65 22.58 -16.04
CA ALA A 682 -11.00 21.80 -17.22
C ALA A 682 -12.16 22.44 -17.98
N TYR A 683 -11.98 22.58 -19.29
CA TYR A 683 -13.05 22.77 -20.26
C TYR A 683 -13.24 21.46 -21.03
N ASN A 684 -14.46 20.93 -21.07
CA ASN A 684 -14.76 19.65 -21.68
C ASN A 684 -16.08 19.70 -22.48
N ASP A 685 -15.99 19.74 -23.81
CA ASP A 685 -17.14 19.66 -24.71
C ASP A 685 -17.31 18.22 -25.21
N ALA A 686 -18.05 17.42 -24.45
CA ALA A 686 -18.36 16.03 -24.77
C ALA A 686 -19.77 15.89 -25.36
N ARG A 687 -19.88 15.31 -26.55
CA ARG A 687 -21.13 15.22 -27.32
C ARG A 687 -21.28 13.90 -28.08
N VAL A 688 -22.52 13.55 -28.35
CA VAL A 688 -22.88 12.54 -29.36
C VAL A 688 -22.71 13.15 -30.76
N THR A 689 -21.91 12.51 -31.61
CA THR A 689 -21.64 12.96 -32.99
C THR A 689 -22.35 12.13 -34.04
N GLU A 690 -22.60 10.84 -33.76
CA GLU A 690 -23.44 9.94 -34.57
C GLU A 690 -24.21 9.02 -33.63
N ASP A 691 -25.52 8.83 -33.82
CA ASP A 691 -26.36 7.87 -33.09
C ASP A 691 -27.74 7.77 -33.78
N ASN A 692 -28.47 6.67 -33.58
CA ASN A 692 -29.84 6.47 -34.12
C ASN A 692 -30.94 6.49 -33.04
N SER A 693 -30.57 6.50 -31.77
CA SER A 693 -31.45 6.57 -30.60
C SER A 693 -31.31 7.91 -29.88
N ILE A 694 -30.08 8.37 -29.67
CA ILE A 694 -29.78 9.62 -28.96
C ILE A 694 -29.65 10.78 -29.98
N PRO A 695 -30.23 11.97 -29.73
CA PRO A 695 -30.09 13.10 -30.65
C PRO A 695 -28.63 13.54 -30.86
N VAL A 696 -28.20 13.60 -32.12
CA VAL A 696 -26.87 14.12 -32.50
C VAL A 696 -26.71 15.57 -32.04
N GLY A 697 -25.59 15.85 -31.36
CA GLY A 697 -25.28 17.14 -30.78
C GLY A 697 -25.58 17.25 -29.28
N ASN A 698 -26.33 16.30 -28.70
CA ASN A 698 -26.55 16.24 -27.25
C ASN A 698 -25.24 16.06 -26.50
N ARG A 699 -25.17 16.66 -25.31
CA ARG A 699 -24.05 16.49 -24.38
C ARG A 699 -24.10 15.11 -23.75
N LEU A 700 -22.93 14.52 -23.51
CA LEU A 700 -22.85 13.30 -22.70
C LEU A 700 -23.33 13.58 -21.27
N GLU A 701 -24.04 12.63 -20.69
CA GLU A 701 -24.60 12.72 -19.35
C GLU A 701 -23.50 13.03 -18.31
N GLN A 702 -23.85 13.80 -17.28
CA GLN A 702 -22.96 14.11 -16.14
C GLN A 702 -21.65 14.84 -16.48
N THR A 703 -21.44 15.22 -17.74
CA THR A 703 -20.25 15.93 -18.17
C THR A 703 -20.46 17.43 -18.08
N ALA A 704 -19.72 18.08 -17.17
CA ALA A 704 -19.75 19.54 -17.01
C ALA A 704 -18.83 20.20 -18.03
N PRO A 705 -19.30 21.20 -18.81
CA PRO A 705 -18.45 21.92 -19.75
C PRO A 705 -17.29 22.64 -19.09
N HIS A 706 -17.51 23.17 -17.88
CA HIS A 706 -16.49 23.87 -17.10
C HIS A 706 -16.39 23.28 -15.70
N ALA A 707 -15.16 23.09 -15.24
CA ALA A 707 -14.85 22.61 -13.91
C ALA A 707 -13.57 23.29 -13.41
N ALA A 708 -13.52 23.63 -12.12
CA ALA A 708 -12.32 24.19 -11.50
C ALA A 708 -12.16 23.69 -10.08
N SER A 709 -10.92 23.50 -9.66
CA SER A 709 -10.55 23.15 -8.29
C SER A 709 -9.39 24.04 -7.85
N LEU A 710 -9.42 24.46 -6.59
CA LEU A 710 -8.31 25.13 -5.92
C LEU A 710 -8.26 24.62 -4.50
N TRP A 711 -7.13 24.08 -4.08
CA TRP A 711 -6.78 23.81 -2.70
C TRP A 711 -5.48 24.55 -2.39
N THR A 712 -5.48 25.39 -1.37
CA THR A 712 -4.28 26.14 -0.98
C THR A 712 -4.15 26.17 0.53
N THR A 713 -2.92 26.01 1.03
CA THR A 713 -2.62 26.04 2.45
C THR A 713 -1.47 27.00 2.74
N TYR A 714 -1.52 27.66 3.89
CA TYR A 714 -0.44 28.48 4.41
C TYR A 714 -0.11 28.08 5.84
N GLU A 715 1.12 27.65 6.07
CA GLU A 715 1.66 27.31 7.38
C GLU A 715 2.71 28.33 7.81
N ILE A 716 2.54 28.86 9.02
CA ILE A 716 3.50 29.74 9.66
C ILE A 716 4.79 28.97 9.98
N GLN A 717 5.89 29.35 9.34
CA GLN A 717 7.18 28.65 9.44
C GLN A 717 8.05 29.07 10.65
N GLN A 718 7.79 30.24 11.24
CA GLN A 718 8.66 30.86 12.25
C GLN A 718 7.89 31.52 13.40
N GLY A 719 8.58 31.79 14.51
CA GLY A 719 8.01 32.49 15.68
C GLY A 719 7.19 31.60 16.60
N SER A 720 6.42 32.22 17.50
CA SER A 720 5.64 31.52 18.53
C SER A 720 4.45 30.72 17.98
N LEU A 721 4.02 31.02 16.74
CA LEU A 721 2.93 30.35 16.04
C LEU A 721 3.42 29.35 15.00
N ARG A 722 4.71 28.99 15.00
CA ARG A 722 5.26 27.99 14.08
C ARG A 722 4.41 26.71 14.10
N GLY A 723 4.03 26.23 12.92
CA GLY A 723 3.22 25.04 12.74
C GLY A 723 1.70 25.27 12.69
N LEU A 724 1.23 26.48 13.03
CA LEU A 724 -0.17 26.87 12.78
C LEU A 724 -0.36 27.12 11.28
N GLY A 725 -1.37 26.52 10.69
CA GLY A 725 -1.70 26.69 9.28
C GLY A 725 -3.20 26.76 9.02
N PHE A 726 -3.50 27.33 7.86
CA PHE A 726 -4.85 27.54 7.35
C PHE A 726 -4.92 27.00 5.93
N GLY A 727 -6.06 26.45 5.54
CA GLY A 727 -6.30 26.02 4.18
C GLY A 727 -7.68 26.43 3.68
N LEU A 728 -7.78 26.64 2.37
CA LEU A 728 -9.00 26.99 1.66
C LEU A 728 -9.12 26.14 0.39
N GLY A 729 -10.30 25.56 0.21
CA GLY A 729 -10.71 24.78 -0.96
C GLY A 729 -11.85 25.47 -1.71
N LEU A 730 -11.78 25.56 -3.03
CA LEU A 730 -12.85 26.01 -3.91
C LEU A 730 -13.06 24.97 -5.01
N PHE A 731 -14.28 24.44 -5.12
CA PHE A 731 -14.63 23.41 -6.10
C PHE A 731 -15.85 23.85 -6.89
N TYR A 732 -15.63 24.15 -8.18
CA TYR A 732 -16.67 24.57 -9.11
C TYR A 732 -16.99 23.47 -10.12
N VAL A 733 -18.28 23.25 -10.34
CA VAL A 733 -18.80 22.33 -11.34
C VAL A 733 -19.94 23.02 -12.09
N GLY A 734 -19.83 23.09 -13.42
CA GLY A 734 -20.87 23.64 -14.29
C GLY A 734 -22.15 22.79 -14.33
N ASP A 735 -23.16 23.31 -15.03
CA ASP A 735 -24.37 22.57 -15.36
C ASP A 735 -24.03 21.30 -16.16
N ARG A 736 -24.85 20.27 -15.99
CA ARG A 736 -24.66 18.95 -16.59
C ARG A 736 -25.98 18.43 -17.13
N ALA A 737 -25.95 17.73 -18.25
CA ALA A 737 -27.12 16.99 -18.71
C ALA A 737 -27.49 15.90 -17.68
N GLY A 738 -28.76 15.89 -17.29
CA GLY A 738 -29.32 14.93 -16.34
C GLY A 738 -29.74 13.61 -16.97
N ASP A 739 -29.90 13.58 -18.29
CA ASP A 739 -30.22 12.43 -19.14
C ASP A 739 -29.64 12.59 -20.56
N SER A 740 -29.63 11.50 -21.32
CA SER A 740 -29.07 11.42 -22.68
C SER A 740 -29.86 12.24 -23.70
N ASP A 741 -31.15 12.40 -23.48
CA ASP A 741 -32.02 13.29 -24.26
C ASP A 741 -31.83 14.78 -23.94
N ASN A 742 -31.06 15.09 -22.89
CA ASN A 742 -30.81 16.43 -22.36
C ASN A 742 -32.13 17.19 -22.01
N THR A 743 -33.13 16.48 -21.46
CA THR A 743 -34.45 17.04 -21.13
C THR A 743 -34.45 17.89 -19.85
N PHE A 744 -33.46 17.68 -18.97
CA PHE A 744 -33.22 18.51 -17.80
C PHE A 744 -31.72 18.63 -17.49
N GLU A 745 -31.36 19.66 -16.74
CA GLU A 745 -29.99 19.94 -16.33
C GLU A 745 -29.83 19.80 -14.81
N VAL A 746 -28.75 19.16 -14.38
CA VAL A 746 -28.29 19.21 -13.00
C VAL A 746 -27.55 20.54 -12.79
N PRO A 747 -27.99 21.40 -11.84
CA PRO A 747 -27.43 22.73 -11.67
C PRO A 747 -25.93 22.75 -11.37
N SER A 748 -25.28 23.86 -11.75
CA SER A 748 -23.92 24.17 -11.36
C SER A 748 -23.80 24.46 -9.86
N TYR A 749 -22.63 24.26 -9.28
CA TYR A 749 -22.35 24.65 -7.89
C TYR A 749 -20.91 25.13 -7.69
N LEU A 750 -20.72 25.93 -6.63
CA LEU A 750 -19.42 26.28 -6.08
C LEU A 750 -19.42 25.90 -4.60
N ARG A 751 -18.62 24.90 -4.24
CA ARG A 751 -18.42 24.47 -2.86
C ARG A 751 -17.13 25.08 -2.31
N THR A 752 -17.20 25.61 -1.10
CA THR A 752 -16.04 26.14 -0.37
C THR A 752 -15.74 25.27 0.84
N ASP A 753 -14.50 24.82 0.96
CA ASP A 753 -14.00 24.04 2.09
C ASP A 753 -12.88 24.82 2.79
N ALA A 754 -12.67 24.57 4.08
CA ALA A 754 -11.62 25.22 4.86
C ALA A 754 -10.99 24.26 5.86
N THR A 755 -9.74 24.51 6.22
CA THR A 755 -9.07 23.79 7.29
C THR A 755 -8.24 24.73 8.17
N ILE A 756 -8.16 24.42 9.45
CA ILE A 756 -7.23 25.02 10.38
C ILE A 756 -6.48 23.88 11.05
N PHE A 757 -5.15 23.94 11.04
CA PHE A 757 -4.33 22.90 11.64
C PHE A 757 -3.17 23.47 12.43
N TYR A 758 -2.67 22.68 13.36
CA TYR A 758 -1.45 22.95 14.09
C TYR A 758 -0.59 21.70 14.11
N LYS A 759 0.64 21.80 13.62
CA LYS A 759 1.63 20.71 13.63
C LYS A 759 2.88 21.07 14.42
N ARG A 760 3.37 20.14 15.23
CA ARG A 760 4.60 20.32 16.00
C ARG A 760 5.14 18.99 16.50
N ASP A 761 6.42 18.73 16.28
CA ASP A 761 7.15 17.58 16.84
C ASP A 761 6.42 16.23 16.61
N GLY A 762 5.90 16.02 15.40
CA GLY A 762 5.15 14.82 15.01
C GLY A 762 3.66 14.82 15.40
N PHE A 763 3.21 15.73 16.26
CA PHE A 763 1.80 15.91 16.58
C PHE A 763 1.11 16.82 15.55
N ARG A 764 -0.11 16.47 15.13
CA ARG A 764 -0.98 17.32 14.34
C ARG A 764 -2.41 17.30 14.90
N ALA A 765 -2.99 18.48 15.06
CA ALA A 765 -4.43 18.64 15.29
C ALA A 765 -5.02 19.49 14.15
N ALA A 766 -6.17 19.09 13.62
CA ALA A 766 -6.83 19.83 12.55
C ALA A 766 -8.35 19.84 12.73
N ILE A 767 -8.97 20.88 12.20
CA ILE A 767 -10.41 21.00 12.01
C ILE A 767 -10.63 21.27 10.53
N ASN A 768 -11.39 20.39 9.88
CA ASN A 768 -11.82 20.51 8.50
C ASN A 768 -13.31 20.88 8.47
N ILE A 769 -13.65 21.89 7.68
CA ILE A 769 -15.01 22.36 7.46
C ILE A 769 -15.30 22.25 5.98
N ASN A 770 -16.18 21.33 5.60
CA ASN A 770 -16.59 21.11 4.22
C ASN A 770 -17.93 21.80 3.98
N ASN A 771 -18.12 22.35 2.78
CA ASN A 771 -19.29 23.13 2.43
C ASN A 771 -19.55 24.27 3.45
N LEU A 772 -18.54 25.12 3.67
CA LEU A 772 -18.50 26.20 4.66
C LEU A 772 -19.69 27.18 4.57
N PHE A 773 -20.27 27.35 3.39
CA PHE A 773 -21.41 28.25 3.17
C PHE A 773 -22.76 27.51 3.11
N ASP A 774 -22.77 26.21 3.39
CA ASP A 774 -23.96 25.35 3.39
C ASP A 774 -24.78 25.50 2.09
N VAL A 775 -24.10 25.48 0.95
CA VAL A 775 -24.80 25.55 -0.34
C VAL A 775 -25.58 24.27 -0.57
N ASP A 776 -26.81 24.38 -1.06
CA ASP A 776 -27.58 23.24 -1.56
C ASP A 776 -27.14 22.96 -3.00
N TYR A 777 -26.62 21.76 -3.24
CA TYR A 777 -26.08 21.34 -4.53
C TYR A 777 -26.34 19.86 -4.80
N PHE A 778 -26.15 19.46 -6.05
CA PHE A 778 -26.25 18.07 -6.49
C PHE A 778 -24.89 17.59 -6.99
N GLU A 779 -24.40 16.49 -6.42
CA GLU A 779 -23.13 15.88 -6.78
C GLU A 779 -23.20 15.29 -8.18
N SER A 780 -24.28 14.55 -8.47
CA SER A 780 -24.55 13.92 -9.75
C SER A 780 -26.05 13.72 -9.98
N GLY A 781 -26.40 13.24 -11.17
CA GLY A 781 -27.71 12.72 -11.55
C GLY A 781 -27.57 11.51 -12.46
N PHE A 782 -28.60 10.67 -12.49
CA PHE A 782 -28.64 9.50 -13.37
C PHE A 782 -29.74 9.64 -14.41
N ASN A 783 -30.93 10.04 -13.96
CA ASN A 783 -32.08 10.32 -14.80
C ASN A 783 -33.05 11.20 -14.01
N ARG A 784 -34.23 11.47 -14.57
CA ARG A 784 -35.25 12.32 -13.95
C ARG A 784 -35.78 11.78 -12.62
N ASP A 785 -35.63 10.49 -12.35
CA ASP A 785 -36.08 9.86 -11.10
C ASP A 785 -34.98 9.81 -10.03
N ARG A 786 -33.72 10.09 -10.40
CA ARG A 786 -32.55 9.90 -9.53
C ARG A 786 -31.51 10.99 -9.72
N VAL A 787 -31.57 11.97 -8.82
CA VAL A 787 -30.55 13.01 -8.62
C VAL A 787 -29.99 12.90 -7.20
N PHE A 788 -28.73 13.27 -7.01
CA PHE A 788 -28.01 13.03 -5.76
C PHE A 788 -27.63 14.35 -5.09
N PRO A 789 -28.36 14.76 -4.04
CA PRO A 789 -27.99 15.92 -3.24
C PRO A 789 -26.60 15.70 -2.61
N GLY A 790 -25.78 16.76 -2.59
CA GLY A 790 -24.52 16.75 -1.87
C GLY A 790 -24.71 16.91 -0.37
N ALA A 791 -23.64 16.68 0.40
CA ALA A 791 -23.67 16.85 1.86
C ALA A 791 -23.83 18.34 2.27
N PRO A 792 -24.52 18.64 3.39
CA PRO A 792 -24.59 20.00 3.94
C PRO A 792 -23.24 20.40 4.52
N LEU A 793 -23.17 21.53 5.22
CA LEU A 793 -22.00 21.87 6.01
C LEU A 793 -21.62 20.71 6.96
N THR A 794 -20.38 20.23 6.84
CA THR A 794 -19.82 19.21 7.73
C THR A 794 -18.55 19.69 8.39
N VAL A 795 -18.35 19.27 9.64
CA VAL A 795 -17.17 19.59 10.42
C VAL A 795 -16.57 18.31 10.95
N GLN A 796 -15.26 18.14 10.82
CA GLN A 796 -14.53 17.04 11.44
C GLN A 796 -13.26 17.56 12.10
N GLY A 797 -12.93 16.96 13.24
CA GLY A 797 -11.68 17.17 13.95
C GLY A 797 -10.81 15.93 13.84
N THR A 798 -9.52 16.14 13.61
CA THR A 798 -8.52 15.08 13.47
C THR A 798 -7.37 15.34 14.43
N ILE A 799 -6.95 14.30 15.13
CA ILE A 799 -5.70 14.28 15.91
C ILE A 799 -4.85 13.16 15.36
N SER A 800 -3.63 13.47 14.95
CA SER A 800 -2.65 12.48 14.52
C SER A 800 -1.29 12.69 15.20
N TRP A 801 -0.56 11.59 15.29
CA TRP A 801 0.76 11.55 15.89
C TRP A 801 1.67 10.65 15.06
N GLU A 802 2.75 11.25 14.55
CA GLU A 802 3.90 10.54 14.02
C GLU A 802 4.94 10.37 15.13
N PHE A 803 5.24 9.12 15.47
CA PHE A 803 6.21 8.81 16.51
C PHE A 803 7.60 8.76 15.87
N GLY A 804 8.49 9.67 16.28
CA GLY A 804 9.92 9.58 16.00
C GLY A 804 10.58 8.39 16.71
N GLU A 805 11.92 8.39 16.84
CA GLU A 805 12.67 7.34 17.53
C GLU A 805 12.06 6.96 18.89
N VAL A 806 11.36 5.83 18.90
CA VAL A 806 10.59 5.39 20.06
C VAL A 806 11.56 5.00 21.17
N ARG A 807 11.48 5.67 22.33
CA ARG A 807 12.24 5.32 23.54
C ARG A 807 12.15 3.81 23.81
N VAL A 808 13.27 3.21 24.20
CA VAL A 808 13.56 1.76 24.35
C VAL A 808 12.38 0.90 24.87
N PHE A 809 11.58 1.41 25.81
CA PHE A 809 10.43 0.69 26.37
C PHE A 809 9.31 0.45 25.35
N MET A 810 8.97 1.47 24.56
CA MET A 810 7.90 1.40 23.56
C MET A 810 8.41 0.76 22.26
N LYS A 811 9.71 0.83 21.97
CA LYS A 811 10.40 -0.03 20.96
C LYS A 811 10.17 -1.51 21.27
N ARG A 812 10.30 -1.95 22.53
CA ARG A 812 10.07 -3.37 22.92
C ARG A 812 8.60 -3.79 22.84
N PHE A 813 7.67 -2.90 23.18
CA PHE A 813 6.23 -3.17 23.09
C PHE A 813 5.76 -3.22 21.64
N LEU A 814 6.09 -2.21 20.83
CA LEU A 814 5.77 -2.16 19.41
C LEU A 814 6.47 -3.30 18.66
N HIS A 815 7.73 -3.60 18.93
CA HIS A 815 8.41 -4.73 18.28
C HIS A 815 7.75 -6.07 18.61
N ARG A 816 7.30 -6.30 19.86
CA ARG A 816 6.50 -7.50 20.21
C ARG A 816 5.14 -7.52 19.51
N LEU A 817 4.46 -6.38 19.44
CA LEU A 817 3.15 -6.25 18.81
C LEU A 817 3.23 -6.41 17.29
N THR A 818 4.19 -5.78 16.62
CA THR A 818 4.51 -5.94 15.20
C THR A 818 4.90 -7.38 14.89
N TYR A 819 5.73 -8.02 15.73
CA TYR A 819 6.11 -9.43 15.53
C TYR A 819 4.89 -10.36 15.68
N LEU A 820 4.02 -10.12 16.67
CA LEU A 820 2.75 -10.84 16.86
C LEU A 820 1.76 -10.61 15.69
N LEU A 821 1.64 -9.38 15.20
CA LEU A 821 0.78 -9.01 14.06
C LEU A 821 1.32 -9.58 12.75
N CYS A 822 2.63 -9.53 12.50
CA CYS A 822 3.25 -10.13 11.32
C CYS A 822 3.15 -11.66 11.34
N LEU A 823 3.34 -12.32 12.49
CA LEU A 823 3.06 -13.76 12.61
C LEU A 823 1.57 -14.06 12.41
N GLY A 824 0.67 -13.23 12.95
CA GLY A 824 -0.76 -13.31 12.70
C GLY A 824 -1.13 -13.16 11.23
N ILE A 825 -0.52 -12.22 10.51
CA ILE A 825 -0.76 -11.94 9.08
C ILE A 825 -0.17 -13.05 8.22
N VAL A 826 1.06 -13.51 8.47
CA VAL A 826 1.66 -14.64 7.73
C VAL A 826 0.84 -15.91 7.95
N THR A 827 0.38 -16.14 9.18
CA THR A 827 -0.49 -17.27 9.51
C THR A 827 -1.89 -17.09 8.92
N PHE A 828 -2.45 -15.87 8.86
CA PHE A 828 -3.76 -15.59 8.26
C PHE A 828 -3.73 -15.68 6.73
N VAL A 829 -2.65 -15.23 6.08
CA VAL A 829 -2.43 -15.40 4.64
C VAL A 829 -2.26 -16.89 4.30
N LEU A 830 -1.53 -17.65 5.13
CA LEU A 830 -1.40 -19.10 4.99
C LEU A 830 -2.70 -19.85 5.33
N ILE A 831 -3.47 -19.39 6.33
CA ILE A 831 -4.77 -19.97 6.68
C ILE A 831 -5.79 -19.66 5.60
N CYS A 832 -5.88 -18.46 5.04
CA CYS A 832 -6.77 -18.16 3.91
C CYS A 832 -6.39 -18.96 2.65
N ALA A 833 -5.09 -19.23 2.43
CA ALA A 833 -4.63 -20.11 1.37
C ALA A 833 -5.00 -21.60 1.64
N CYS A 834 -5.14 -22.01 2.90
CA CYS A 834 -5.49 -23.38 3.30
C CYS A 834 -6.97 -23.59 3.69
N SER A 835 -7.76 -22.54 3.94
CA SER A 835 -9.13 -22.62 4.44
C SER A 835 -10.19 -22.64 3.34
N GLN A 836 -9.79 -22.78 2.07
CA GLN A 836 -10.72 -23.00 0.95
C GLN A 836 -11.26 -24.44 0.84
N SER A 837 -11.13 -25.26 1.88
CA SER A 837 -11.82 -26.54 1.94
C SER A 837 -12.60 -26.69 3.24
N SER A 838 -13.76 -26.06 3.34
CA SER A 838 -14.76 -26.44 4.33
C SER A 838 -15.85 -27.30 3.67
N TYR A 839 -15.77 -28.59 3.99
CA TYR A 839 -16.88 -29.48 4.36
C TYR A 839 -18.11 -29.57 3.43
N GLN A 840 -18.31 -30.80 2.94
CA GLN A 840 -19.41 -31.31 2.10
C GLN A 840 -19.28 -30.97 0.61
N ASP A 841 -18.41 -31.70 -0.09
CA ASP A 841 -18.75 -32.38 -1.36
C ASP A 841 -17.48 -33.02 -1.94
N ALA A 842 -17.36 -34.34 -1.75
CA ALA A 842 -16.62 -35.30 -2.61
C ALA A 842 -16.40 -36.62 -1.86
N ILE A 843 -17.47 -37.37 -1.62
CA ILE A 843 -17.37 -38.83 -1.44
C ILE A 843 -18.21 -39.48 -2.54
N SER A 844 -17.54 -39.82 -3.64
CA SER A 844 -17.97 -40.85 -4.58
C SER A 844 -16.72 -41.51 -5.16
N PRO A 845 -16.58 -42.85 -5.06
CA PRO A 845 -15.42 -43.56 -5.55
C PRO A 845 -15.62 -43.92 -7.03
N ALA A 846 -14.83 -43.33 -7.92
CA ALA A 846 -14.79 -43.75 -9.32
C ALA A 846 -13.35 -44.09 -9.74
N SER A 847 -13.13 -45.39 -9.81
CA SER A 847 -12.15 -46.16 -10.57
C SER A 847 -11.44 -45.47 -11.75
N SER A 848 -10.12 -45.35 -11.67
CA SER A 848 -9.18 -45.85 -12.71
C SER A 848 -7.74 -45.71 -12.19
N ALA A 849 -7.32 -46.67 -11.36
CA ALA A 849 -5.96 -46.76 -10.85
C ALA A 849 -5.09 -47.57 -11.81
N GLU A 850 -4.34 -46.91 -12.70
CA GLU A 850 -3.28 -47.60 -13.48
C GLU A 850 -1.93 -46.88 -13.57
N ASN A 851 -1.77 -45.63 -13.12
CA ASN A 851 -0.49 -44.89 -13.31
C ASN A 851 0.12 -44.23 -12.06
N CYS A 852 -0.24 -44.70 -10.86
CA CYS A 852 0.36 -44.18 -9.62
C CYS A 852 0.66 -45.26 -8.58
N ARG A 853 1.66 -45.00 -7.75
CA ARG A 853 1.94 -45.74 -6.51
C ARG A 853 1.20 -45.05 -5.36
N ILE A 854 0.36 -45.80 -4.64
CA ILE A 854 -0.25 -45.32 -3.40
C ILE A 854 0.82 -45.27 -2.30
N VAL A 855 0.98 -44.11 -1.66
CA VAL A 855 1.86 -43.89 -0.50
C VAL A 855 0.99 -43.56 0.70
N LYS A 856 1.14 -44.32 1.79
CA LYS A 856 0.44 -44.07 3.05
C LYS A 856 1.22 -43.10 3.92
N HIS A 857 0.52 -42.12 4.48
CA HIS A 857 1.04 -41.19 5.49
C HIS A 857 0.01 -40.95 6.59
N THR A 858 0.38 -40.21 7.64
CA THR A 858 -0.40 -39.98 8.87
C THR A 858 -1.76 -39.30 8.66
N MET A 859 -2.02 -38.74 7.48
CA MET A 859 -3.26 -38.04 7.12
C MET A 859 -4.11 -38.80 6.09
N GLY A 860 -3.69 -39.99 5.64
CA GLY A 860 -4.42 -40.79 4.64
C GLY A 860 -3.52 -41.45 3.59
N GLU A 861 -4.13 -41.87 2.49
CA GLU A 861 -3.44 -42.47 1.33
C GLU A 861 -3.43 -41.51 0.16
N THR A 862 -2.25 -41.26 -0.44
CA THR A 862 -2.10 -40.38 -1.61
C THR A 862 -1.53 -41.15 -2.81
N CYS A 863 -2.11 -40.94 -3.99
CA CYS A 863 -1.69 -41.52 -5.27
C CYS A 863 -0.55 -40.70 -5.88
N VAL A 864 0.66 -41.26 -5.94
CA VAL A 864 1.88 -40.61 -6.45
C VAL A 864 2.24 -41.14 -7.84
N PRO A 865 2.36 -40.31 -8.89
CA PRO A 865 2.72 -40.76 -10.23
C PRO A 865 4.07 -41.50 -10.26
N LEU A 866 4.21 -42.51 -11.13
CA LEU A 866 5.42 -43.36 -11.18
C LEU A 866 6.71 -42.64 -11.61
N ASN A 867 6.62 -41.42 -12.18
CA ASN A 867 7.77 -40.62 -12.62
C ASN A 867 7.65 -39.13 -12.21
N PRO A 868 7.89 -38.77 -10.94
CA PRO A 868 7.90 -37.38 -10.53
C PRO A 868 9.26 -36.72 -10.81
N GLN A 869 9.27 -35.61 -11.56
CA GLN A 869 10.42 -34.70 -11.57
C GLN A 869 10.40 -33.86 -10.29
N ARG A 870 10.94 -34.45 -9.21
CA ARG A 870 10.99 -33.93 -7.82
C ARG A 870 9.63 -33.68 -7.16
N ILE A 871 9.30 -34.54 -6.20
CA ILE A 871 8.33 -34.25 -5.14
C ILE A 871 9.12 -33.81 -3.91
N VAL A 872 8.85 -32.61 -3.41
CA VAL A 872 9.24 -32.19 -2.06
C VAL A 872 7.99 -32.27 -1.20
N THR A 873 7.87 -33.33 -0.42
CA THR A 873 6.91 -33.42 0.67
C THR A 873 7.51 -32.69 1.87
N LEU A 874 6.94 -31.54 2.24
CA LEU A 874 7.34 -30.81 3.45
C LEU A 874 6.76 -31.52 4.67
N ASP A 875 7.52 -32.46 5.20
CA ASP A 875 7.33 -32.99 6.55
C ASP A 875 7.98 -32.01 7.55
N ILE A 876 7.15 -31.16 8.16
CA ILE A 876 7.57 -30.10 9.10
C ILE A 876 8.16 -30.64 10.42
N LEU A 877 8.23 -31.96 10.61
CA LEU A 877 8.76 -32.59 11.83
C LEU A 877 10.22 -33.08 11.69
N SER A 878 10.85 -32.89 10.53
CA SER A 878 12.18 -33.43 10.25
C SER A 878 13.29 -32.37 10.20
N LEU A 879 14.36 -32.59 10.96
CA LEU A 879 15.59 -31.78 11.00
C LEU A 879 16.20 -31.55 9.59
N SER A 880 15.97 -32.47 8.66
CA SER A 880 16.38 -32.36 7.25
C SER A 880 15.80 -31.10 6.57
N ASN A 881 14.57 -30.73 6.92
CA ASN A 881 13.85 -29.63 6.29
C ASN A 881 14.20 -28.27 6.91
N ILE A 882 14.55 -28.25 8.21
CA ILE A 882 15.15 -27.07 8.87
C ILE A 882 16.52 -26.74 8.24
N ILE A 883 17.28 -27.77 7.86
CA ILE A 883 18.56 -27.60 7.15
C ILE A 883 18.36 -27.16 5.69
N ALA A 884 17.30 -27.65 5.02
CA ALA A 884 16.97 -27.24 3.65
C ALA A 884 16.55 -25.75 3.53
N LEU A 885 16.10 -25.13 4.63
CA LEU A 885 15.84 -23.70 4.75
C LEU A 885 17.11 -22.85 5.00
N GLY A 886 18.31 -23.45 4.93
CA GLY A 886 19.57 -22.71 4.89
C GLY A 886 20.10 -22.17 6.22
N ILE A 887 19.56 -22.63 7.36
CA ILE A 887 19.88 -22.05 8.68
C ILE A 887 21.12 -22.73 9.30
N LYS A 888 22.32 -22.39 8.84
CA LYS A 888 23.61 -22.89 9.37
C LYS A 888 23.79 -22.72 10.90
N ARG A 889 23.13 -21.73 11.53
CA ARG A 889 23.28 -21.42 12.97
C ARG A 889 22.60 -22.43 13.91
N TYR A 890 21.52 -23.10 13.50
CA TYR A 890 20.82 -24.06 14.37
C TYR A 890 21.62 -25.36 14.52
N SER A 891 22.08 -25.94 13.39
CA SER A 891 22.90 -27.15 13.40
C SER A 891 24.18 -26.99 14.21
N GLN A 892 24.79 -25.79 14.17
CA GLN A 892 25.97 -25.48 14.95
C GLN A 892 25.67 -25.46 16.46
N ARG A 893 24.59 -24.80 16.91
CA ARG A 893 24.17 -24.78 18.33
C ARG A 893 23.84 -26.18 18.85
N VAL A 894 23.18 -27.02 18.05
CA VAL A 894 22.90 -28.42 18.40
C VAL A 894 24.20 -29.20 18.57
N GLN A 895 25.18 -29.06 17.66
CA GLN A 895 26.47 -29.73 17.78
C GLN A 895 27.28 -29.28 19.01
N GLU A 896 27.34 -27.97 19.27
CA GLU A 896 28.02 -27.40 20.44
C GLU A 896 27.41 -27.90 21.76
N LEU A 897 26.07 -27.89 21.84
CA LEU A 897 25.37 -28.35 23.02
C LEU A 897 25.50 -29.87 23.21
N LYS A 898 25.42 -30.64 22.12
CA LYS A 898 25.62 -32.08 22.13
C LYS A 898 27.02 -32.46 22.62
N GLN A 899 28.06 -31.76 22.17
CA GLN A 899 29.43 -31.97 22.68
C GLN A 899 29.54 -31.67 24.18
N SER A 900 28.90 -30.59 24.65
CA SER A 900 28.89 -30.21 26.07
C SER A 900 28.19 -31.27 26.93
N LEU A 901 27.05 -31.78 26.47
CA LEU A 901 26.31 -32.86 27.13
C LEU A 901 27.09 -34.18 27.08
N ASP A 902 27.74 -34.50 25.97
CA ASP A 902 28.59 -35.69 25.83
C ASP A 902 29.74 -35.70 26.85
N VAL A 903 30.38 -34.56 27.12
CA VAL A 903 31.44 -34.44 28.14
C VAL A 903 30.87 -34.68 29.54
N LEU A 904 29.75 -34.06 29.87
CA LEU A 904 29.08 -34.22 31.16
C LEU A 904 28.64 -35.68 31.37
N TYR A 905 28.06 -36.32 30.35
CA TYR A 905 27.51 -37.66 30.48
C TYR A 905 28.53 -38.78 30.23
N LYS A 906 29.61 -38.59 29.47
CA LYS A 906 30.72 -39.58 29.39
C LYS A 906 31.43 -39.77 30.74
N SER A 907 31.43 -38.74 31.60
CA SER A 907 31.91 -38.87 32.98
C SER A 907 31.03 -39.80 33.83
N SER A 908 29.71 -39.83 33.55
CA SER A 908 28.71 -40.68 34.22
C SER A 908 28.57 -42.07 33.58
N GLN A 909 28.65 -42.18 32.26
CA GLN A 909 28.46 -43.44 31.52
C GLN A 909 29.66 -44.38 31.59
N LYS A 910 30.87 -43.87 31.86
CA LYS A 910 32.07 -44.70 32.11
C LYS A 910 31.93 -45.66 33.29
N GLN A 911 30.92 -45.51 34.14
CA GLN A 911 30.68 -46.44 35.25
C GLN A 911 29.63 -47.53 34.98
N GLN A 912 28.78 -47.49 33.94
CA GLN A 912 27.68 -48.46 33.84
C GLN A 912 27.03 -48.73 32.46
N GLY A 913 27.55 -48.20 31.33
CA GLY A 913 27.04 -48.58 29.99
C GLY A 913 25.54 -48.33 29.74
N ARG A 914 24.97 -47.28 30.34
CA ARG A 914 23.53 -47.01 30.38
C ARG A 914 23.19 -45.68 29.70
N SER A 915 22.20 -45.68 28.80
CA SER A 915 21.67 -44.46 28.14
C SER A 915 21.07 -43.47 29.15
N PHE A 916 21.22 -42.17 28.88
CA PHE A 916 20.67 -41.09 29.70
C PHE A 916 19.33 -40.64 29.11
N TYR A 917 18.25 -40.73 29.89
CA TYR A 917 16.89 -40.47 29.40
C TYR A 917 16.36 -39.10 29.86
N ALA A 918 15.76 -38.34 28.94
CA ALA A 918 15.05 -37.10 29.24
C ALA A 918 13.61 -37.17 28.76
N SER A 919 12.72 -36.45 29.44
CA SER A 919 11.29 -36.47 29.17
C SER A 919 10.69 -35.09 29.37
N PHE A 920 9.73 -34.73 28.53
CA PHE A 920 8.89 -33.54 28.72
C PHE A 920 7.45 -33.99 28.99
N ILE A 921 6.86 -33.43 30.04
CA ILE A 921 5.45 -33.59 30.38
C ILE A 921 4.82 -32.22 30.52
N PHE A 922 3.53 -32.13 30.26
CA PHE A 922 2.76 -30.93 30.58
C PHE A 922 1.47 -31.24 31.31
N ALA A 923 1.04 -30.31 32.14
CA ALA A 923 -0.23 -30.36 32.84
C ALA A 923 -1.22 -29.36 32.23
N SER A 924 -2.41 -29.85 31.87
CA SER A 924 -3.60 -29.06 31.51
C SER A 924 -4.79 -29.62 32.31
N ASP A 925 -5.80 -30.17 31.65
CA ASP A 925 -6.93 -30.89 32.29
C ASP A 925 -6.53 -32.32 32.73
N GLY A 926 -5.38 -32.80 32.25
CA GLY A 926 -4.69 -34.02 32.67
C GLY A 926 -3.17 -33.86 32.58
N LEU A 927 -2.41 -34.88 32.98
CA LEU A 927 -0.96 -34.92 32.75
C LEU A 927 -0.68 -35.68 31.47
N THR A 928 0.16 -35.09 30.65
CA THR A 928 0.37 -35.56 29.30
C THR A 928 1.86 -35.66 29.00
N PHE A 929 2.27 -36.78 28.43
CA PHE A 929 3.64 -37.08 28.05
C PHE A 929 3.86 -36.82 26.56
N THR A 930 4.93 -36.08 26.23
CA THR A 930 5.32 -35.87 24.83
C THR A 930 6.32 -36.94 24.42
N GLN A 931 6.03 -37.63 23.31
CA GLN A 931 6.84 -38.75 22.84
C GLN A 931 7.97 -38.31 21.90
N ARG A 932 8.77 -39.28 21.45
CA ARG A 932 9.95 -39.08 20.59
C ARG A 932 9.67 -38.23 19.34
N ASP A 933 8.52 -38.41 18.71
CA ASP A 933 8.15 -37.73 17.47
C ASP A 933 7.45 -36.37 17.70
N SER A 934 7.35 -35.92 18.96
CA SER A 934 6.95 -34.55 19.27
C SER A 934 8.07 -33.55 18.98
N PHE A 935 7.75 -32.27 18.89
CA PHE A 935 8.73 -31.20 18.68
C PHE A 935 9.85 -31.22 19.74
N ALA A 936 9.50 -31.19 21.03
CA ALA A 936 10.47 -31.30 22.12
C ALA A 936 11.20 -32.67 22.11
N GLY A 937 10.48 -33.75 21.82
CA GLY A 937 11.07 -35.09 21.69
C GLY A 937 12.15 -35.19 20.61
N THR A 938 11.92 -34.52 19.48
CA THR A 938 12.86 -34.46 18.35
C THR A 938 14.13 -33.70 18.74
N ILE A 939 13.99 -32.54 19.37
CA ILE A 939 15.13 -31.74 19.85
C ILE A 939 15.95 -32.51 20.91
N LEU A 940 15.27 -33.16 21.86
CA LEU A 940 15.94 -34.00 22.87
C LEU A 940 16.68 -35.18 22.21
N ASN A 941 16.07 -35.84 21.24
CA ASN A 941 16.66 -36.95 20.50
C ASN A 941 17.89 -36.50 19.66
N ASP A 942 17.85 -35.32 19.04
CA ASP A 942 18.97 -34.75 18.29
C ASP A 942 20.20 -34.50 19.19
N LEU A 943 19.95 -34.11 20.45
CA LEU A 943 20.96 -33.96 21.50
C LEU A 943 21.42 -35.30 22.11
N GLY A 944 20.81 -36.43 21.74
CA GLY A 944 21.12 -37.76 22.28
C GLY A 944 20.46 -38.07 23.62
N LEU A 945 19.49 -37.26 24.04
CA LEU A 945 18.69 -37.46 25.26
C LEU A 945 17.44 -38.29 24.89
N LEU A 946 17.51 -39.60 25.07
CA LEU A 946 16.47 -40.53 24.60
C LEU A 946 15.21 -40.47 25.48
N SER A 947 14.03 -40.75 24.91
CA SER A 947 12.82 -41.03 25.70
C SER A 947 12.76 -42.53 26.12
N PRO A 948 12.19 -42.87 27.29
CA PRO A 948 12.24 -44.23 27.85
C PRO A 948 11.52 -45.32 27.03
N LYS A 949 10.48 -44.95 26.26
CA LYS A 949 9.72 -45.82 25.34
C LYS A 949 9.18 -45.02 24.15
N SER A 950 8.95 -45.69 23.01
CA SER A 950 8.35 -45.12 21.80
C SER A 950 7.03 -45.84 21.45
N SER A 951 5.93 -45.09 21.42
CA SER A 951 4.69 -45.37 20.71
C SER A 951 4.58 -44.39 19.53
N ASN A 952 3.74 -44.69 18.54
CA ASN A 952 3.50 -43.83 17.37
C ASN A 952 2.63 -42.60 17.71
N ASP A 953 2.12 -42.47 18.94
CA ASP A 953 1.29 -41.33 19.35
C ASP A 953 2.16 -40.16 19.81
N ILE A 954 1.96 -38.97 19.25
CA ILE A 954 2.78 -37.77 19.57
C ILE A 954 2.60 -37.34 21.04
N ILE A 955 1.42 -37.61 21.61
CA ILE A 955 0.95 -37.14 22.90
C ILE A 955 0.20 -38.27 23.61
N LEU A 956 0.61 -38.63 24.84
CA LEU A 956 -0.07 -39.66 25.63
C LEU A 956 -0.63 -39.11 26.95
N PRO A 957 -1.93 -39.26 27.24
CA PRO A 957 -2.46 -38.98 28.58
C PRO A 957 -1.93 -40.00 29.59
N ILE A 958 -1.39 -39.53 30.71
CA ILE A 958 -0.79 -40.37 31.75
C ILE A 958 -1.87 -40.87 32.71
N SER A 959 -2.12 -42.17 32.67
CA SER A 959 -2.91 -42.94 33.64
C SER A 959 -2.01 -43.57 34.72
N GLU A 960 -2.60 -44.16 35.78
CA GLU A 960 -1.80 -44.89 36.79
C GLU A 960 -1.06 -46.09 36.19
N GLU A 961 -1.57 -46.65 35.09
CA GLU A 961 -0.98 -47.79 34.38
C GLU A 961 0.18 -47.41 33.44
N SER A 962 0.18 -46.17 32.92
CA SER A 962 1.21 -45.63 32.02
C SER A 962 2.27 -44.77 32.75
N PHE A 963 2.21 -44.71 34.08
CA PHE A 963 3.13 -43.91 34.90
C PHE A 963 4.61 -44.34 34.81
N ALA A 964 4.87 -45.56 34.35
CA ALA A 964 6.24 -46.04 34.09
C ALA A 964 6.87 -45.43 32.83
N GLU A 965 6.08 -44.83 31.94
CA GLU A 965 6.56 -44.32 30.64
C GLU A 965 7.28 -42.98 30.75
N ILE A 966 7.06 -42.25 31.84
CA ILE A 966 7.74 -40.98 32.16
C ILE A 966 9.02 -41.16 33.00
N ASP A 967 9.41 -42.41 33.33
CA ASP A 967 10.58 -42.69 34.17
C ASP A 967 11.89 -42.36 33.45
N SER A 968 12.42 -41.17 33.71
CA SER A 968 13.58 -40.57 33.05
C SER A 968 14.63 -40.15 34.06
N ASP A 969 15.86 -39.91 33.60
CA ASP A 969 16.90 -39.31 34.44
C ASP A 969 16.64 -37.82 34.67
N VAL A 970 16.08 -37.13 33.67
CA VAL A 970 15.68 -35.72 33.75
C VAL A 970 14.24 -35.56 33.27
N LEU A 971 13.45 -34.79 34.02
CA LEU A 971 12.06 -34.49 33.68
C LEU A 971 11.84 -32.98 33.55
N PHE A 972 11.41 -32.54 32.37
CA PHE A 972 10.95 -31.17 32.11
C PHE A 972 9.43 -31.10 32.24
N VAL A 973 8.92 -30.08 32.93
CA VAL A 973 7.48 -29.95 33.25
C VAL A 973 6.96 -28.58 32.83
N GLY A 974 6.00 -28.57 31.90
CA GLY A 974 5.25 -27.39 31.47
C GLY A 974 3.84 -27.33 32.09
N THR A 975 3.26 -26.14 32.23
CA THR A 975 1.85 -25.98 32.63
C THR A 975 1.12 -25.08 31.64
N TYR A 976 -0.05 -25.52 31.17
CA TYR A 976 -0.92 -24.73 30.29
C TYR A 976 -2.06 -24.11 31.09
N GLN A 977 -2.15 -22.77 31.10
CA GLN A 977 -3.16 -21.97 31.82
C GLN A 977 -3.15 -22.15 33.35
N GLU A 978 -4.00 -21.39 34.09
CA GLU A 978 -4.09 -21.48 35.56
C GLU A 978 -4.50 -22.87 36.06
N ASN A 979 -5.34 -23.59 35.29
CA ASN A 979 -5.80 -24.94 35.63
C ASN A 979 -4.66 -25.97 35.70
N GLY A 980 -3.63 -25.84 34.86
CA GLY A 980 -2.50 -26.77 34.79
C GLY A 980 -1.68 -26.85 36.08
N ARG A 981 -1.55 -25.76 36.85
CA ARG A 981 -0.86 -25.78 38.16
C ARG A 981 -1.61 -26.63 39.18
N SER A 982 -2.93 -26.47 39.26
CA SER A 982 -3.77 -27.26 40.18
C SER A 982 -3.74 -28.76 39.86
N THR A 983 -3.73 -29.12 38.57
CA THR A 983 -3.59 -30.50 38.11
C THR A 983 -2.24 -31.08 38.52
N LEU A 984 -1.16 -30.31 38.37
CA LEU A 984 0.19 -30.73 38.71
C LEU A 984 0.37 -30.95 40.22
N GLU A 985 -0.12 -30.02 41.06
CA GLU A 985 -0.09 -30.17 42.52
C GLU A 985 -0.83 -31.43 42.99
N ARG A 986 -1.99 -31.72 42.40
CA ARG A 986 -2.77 -32.93 42.70
C ARG A 986 -1.99 -34.20 42.35
N ILE A 987 -1.19 -34.18 41.29
CA ILE A 987 -0.41 -35.34 40.84
C ILE A 987 0.87 -35.52 41.65
N GLN A 988 1.52 -34.42 42.04
CA GLN A 988 2.70 -34.46 42.91
C GLN A 988 2.39 -35.11 44.27
N ARG A 989 1.15 -35.04 44.74
CA ARG A 989 0.68 -35.70 45.98
C ARG A 989 0.42 -37.20 45.82
N ARG A 990 0.41 -37.75 44.59
CA ARG A 990 0.18 -39.18 44.38
C ARG A 990 1.43 -39.99 44.76
N PRO A 991 1.27 -41.18 45.39
CA PRO A 991 2.41 -42.02 45.77
C PRO A 991 3.33 -42.39 44.60
N LEU A 992 2.77 -42.51 43.38
CA LEU A 992 3.52 -42.87 42.18
C LEU A 992 4.53 -41.79 41.76
N TRP A 993 4.25 -40.49 41.97
CA TRP A 993 5.16 -39.40 41.61
C TRP A 993 6.53 -39.51 42.29
N SER A 994 6.53 -39.90 43.56
CA SER A 994 7.76 -40.15 44.32
C SER A 994 8.62 -41.31 43.79
N LYS A 995 8.07 -42.17 42.90
CA LYS A 995 8.79 -43.31 42.32
C LYS A 995 9.60 -42.95 41.07
N ILE A 996 9.33 -41.82 40.42
CA ILE A 996 10.06 -41.39 39.21
C ILE A 996 11.53 -41.15 39.56
N LYS A 997 12.44 -41.68 38.75
CA LYS A 997 13.89 -41.57 38.92
C LYS A 997 14.36 -40.11 38.93
N ALA A 998 13.90 -39.28 37.99
CA ALA A 998 14.15 -37.83 37.98
C ALA A 998 13.69 -37.14 39.28
N VAL A 999 12.50 -37.48 39.79
CA VAL A 999 11.98 -36.92 41.05
C VAL A 999 12.86 -37.34 42.24
N ARG A 1000 13.23 -38.62 42.34
CA ARG A 1000 14.14 -39.12 43.40
C ARG A 1000 15.53 -38.48 43.34
N LYS A 1001 16.03 -38.24 42.13
CA LYS A 1001 17.31 -37.58 41.88
C LYS A 1001 17.25 -36.06 41.98
N LYS A 1002 16.06 -35.47 42.22
CA LYS A 1002 15.83 -34.03 42.22
C LYS A 1002 16.24 -33.35 40.89
N GLN A 1003 15.99 -34.02 39.77
CA GLN A 1003 16.28 -33.57 38.40
C GLN A 1003 14.96 -33.27 37.66
N VAL A 1004 14.12 -32.42 38.26
CA VAL A 1004 12.86 -31.96 37.68
C VAL A 1004 12.97 -30.46 37.43
N TYR A 1005 12.75 -30.03 36.19
CA TYR A 1005 12.90 -28.64 35.76
C TYR A 1005 11.58 -28.12 35.20
N PHE A 1006 11.15 -26.96 35.68
CA PHE A 1006 9.95 -26.30 35.18
C PHE A 1006 10.33 -25.38 34.02
N VAL A 1007 9.58 -25.50 32.93
CA VAL A 1007 9.82 -24.79 31.67
C VAL A 1007 8.53 -24.13 31.19
N ASP A 1008 8.67 -23.07 30.39
CA ASP A 1008 7.51 -22.46 29.78
C ASP A 1008 6.87 -23.45 28.80
N PHE A 1009 5.56 -23.62 28.93
CA PHE A 1009 4.84 -24.59 28.11
C PHE A 1009 4.85 -24.21 26.63
N LEU A 1010 4.62 -22.94 26.30
CA LEU A 1010 4.45 -22.50 24.91
C LEU A 1010 5.68 -22.80 24.04
N PRO A 1011 6.93 -22.51 24.47
CA PRO A 1011 8.11 -22.87 23.66
C PRO A 1011 8.38 -24.37 23.57
N TRP A 1012 8.06 -25.14 24.62
CA TRP A 1012 8.28 -26.60 24.63
C TRP A 1012 7.16 -27.39 23.91
N TYR A 1013 6.02 -26.76 23.66
CA TYR A 1013 4.91 -27.28 22.86
C TYR A 1013 4.84 -26.67 21.44
N GLY A 1014 5.61 -25.60 21.18
CA GLY A 1014 5.61 -24.90 19.90
C GLY A 1014 6.19 -25.72 18.75
N PHE A 1015 6.08 -25.19 17.52
CA PHE A 1015 6.64 -25.81 16.30
C PHE A 1015 7.51 -24.84 15.49
N ASP A 1016 7.92 -23.72 16.10
CA ASP A 1016 8.64 -22.64 15.43
C ASP A 1016 10.12 -22.55 15.83
N PHE A 1017 10.87 -21.73 15.10
CA PHE A 1017 12.31 -21.55 15.28
C PHE A 1017 12.70 -20.93 16.63
N LEU A 1018 11.88 -20.01 17.15
CA LEU A 1018 12.14 -19.36 18.44
C LEU A 1018 11.94 -20.38 19.56
N SER A 1019 10.86 -21.16 19.47
CA SER A 1019 10.58 -22.29 20.35
C SER A 1019 11.75 -23.28 20.39
N ALA A 1020 12.33 -23.64 19.23
CA ALA A 1020 13.49 -24.54 19.17
C ALA A 1020 14.72 -23.96 19.89
N HIS A 1021 14.98 -22.66 19.72
CA HIS A 1021 16.07 -21.99 20.43
C HIS A 1021 15.84 -21.87 21.93
N THR A 1022 14.60 -21.60 22.36
CA THR A 1022 14.26 -21.58 23.79
C THR A 1022 14.44 -22.94 24.44
N VAL A 1023 14.02 -24.03 23.78
CA VAL A 1023 14.27 -25.40 24.27
C VAL A 1023 15.77 -25.68 24.41
N LEU A 1024 16.58 -25.32 23.41
CA LEU A 1024 18.04 -25.47 23.49
C LEU A 1024 18.66 -24.63 24.62
N ASP A 1025 18.18 -23.40 24.83
CA ASP A 1025 18.66 -22.51 25.88
C ASP A 1025 18.27 -23.01 27.28
N ASP A 1026 17.06 -23.56 27.44
CA ASP A 1026 16.64 -24.20 28.68
C ASP A 1026 17.47 -25.45 28.99
N ILE A 1027 17.74 -26.30 27.98
CA ILE A 1027 18.60 -27.47 28.15
C ILE A 1027 20.02 -27.04 28.54
N LYS A 1028 20.58 -26.02 27.87
CA LYS A 1028 21.89 -25.47 28.22
C LYS A 1028 21.90 -24.89 29.63
N LYS A 1029 20.86 -24.16 30.02
CA LYS A 1029 20.72 -23.56 31.34
C LYS A 1029 20.69 -24.62 32.43
N TYR A 1030 19.84 -25.63 32.29
CA TYR A 1030 19.57 -26.59 33.36
C TYR A 1030 20.54 -27.78 33.40
N LEU A 1031 21.04 -28.24 32.25
CA LEU A 1031 21.88 -29.43 32.18
C LEU A 1031 23.37 -29.14 32.01
N VAL A 1032 23.72 -27.98 31.44
CA VAL A 1032 25.13 -27.62 31.16
C VAL A 1032 25.65 -26.53 32.09
N SER A 1033 24.86 -25.49 32.34
CA SER A 1033 25.31 -24.27 33.01
C SER A 1033 25.17 -24.31 34.54
N GLN A 1034 24.35 -25.24 35.08
CA GLN A 1034 24.21 -25.45 36.52
C GLN A 1034 24.72 -26.84 36.91
N PRO A 1035 25.79 -26.94 37.73
CA PRO A 1035 26.15 -28.21 38.34
C PRO A 1035 25.00 -28.67 39.24
N VAL A 1036 24.68 -29.96 39.19
CA VAL A 1036 23.64 -30.65 39.98
C VAL A 1036 23.71 -30.25 41.45
N THR A 1037 22.96 -29.23 41.86
CA THR A 1037 22.48 -28.90 43.22
C THR A 1037 21.93 -27.48 43.21
N THR A 1038 20.62 -27.31 42.96
CA THR A 1038 19.76 -26.33 43.67
C THR A 1038 18.32 -26.42 43.14
N GLN A 1039 17.37 -26.42 44.06
CA GLN A 1039 15.94 -26.27 43.78
C GLN A 1039 15.69 -24.89 43.17
N SER A 1040 14.98 -24.82 42.03
CA SER A 1040 14.12 -23.66 41.78
C SER A 1040 12.87 -23.88 42.63
N ASN A 1041 12.75 -23.16 43.74
CA ASN A 1041 11.49 -23.03 44.45
C ASN A 1041 10.49 -22.33 43.52
N TRP A 1042 9.38 -23.00 43.25
CA TRP A 1042 8.10 -22.37 42.97
C TRP A 1042 7.47 -21.96 44.29
#